data_AF-A0A9D5C613-F1
#
_entry.id   AF-A0A9D5C613-F1
#
_cell.length_a   1.000
_cell.length_b   1.000
_cell.length_c   1.000
_cell.angle_alpha   90.00
_cell.angle_beta   90.00
_cell.angle_gamma   90.00
#
_symmetry.space_group_name_H-M   'P 1'
#
loop_
_entity.id
_entity.type
_entity.pdbx_description
1 polymer ?
#
loop_
_entity_poly.entity_id
_entity_poly.type
_entity_poly.pdbx_seq_one_letter_code
_entity_poly.pdbx_strand_id
1 'polypeptide(L)'
;MAYLVVRKSMSTVQCVLTVGKDFGSPEMVKFATRLSRESIIHVEGVVSIPKDPIEGATQRVEIQVRKLYCVNRAVPNLPFNLEDAARSEREFEKAEAIFRQFLVREKFLMIHSPKLIAGSREGGSAIFNLDYMGQHPCLAQSQLYKQMAICGGLERVFEIDTFFRVEDSYTQRRLSEFVGLYVEMAIKEHYNEQSIKAAVTDTASQIESLELDPRAGDYGDIPLEELQLKAVSGREWTPITLLNSELADRTVLLKGHVKTIRPVSKKMAYLVVRKSMSTVQCVLTVGKDFGSPEMVKFATGLSKEASFLARRSVKFKRVFIAMASAPLTDNQQSINVAANDKGSESGGISHKQAKKEAMKSEKLRKKQEVAAVTDTASQIKSLELDPRAGDYGDIPLEELQLKAVSGRKRTKIWFLNSELAGSTVLLRGYAQTIRPVSKKMAFLVVRNSMSTVQCILTVGEDCGSPQMVKFATGLSRESIIDVEGVVSIPKDPIKGATQQVEIQVRKLYCVNRAVPNLPFNLEDAARSEREFEKAEATGEQLVRVGQDTRLNHRVLDLRTPANQATFRIQFYVQDMFRHFLRRENFIGVCSPKLTAGSSEGGSAVFKLDYMGQPACLAQSPQFYKQMVICGGLGRVFEVGPVFRAENSNTHRHLCEFVGLDAEMEIEEHYDEVMDVVDRLFVTMFDYLNENCKKELEAIDRQYPFEPLKYLRKTLRLTFKEGVEMLKEAGLEVDPFGDLNTESERKLGRLVFDKYGTEFYILHRYPLAVRPFYTMPCPDDPAYSNSFDVFIRGEEIISGAQRIHIPELLTSRAEACGIDVKTISTYIDSFRCGAPPHGGFGAGLERVVMLFCGLDNIRKTSLFPRDPHRLSP
;
A
#
# COMPACT_ATOMS: atom_id res chain seq x y z
N MET A 1 -41.10 32.30 -0.77
CA MET A 1 -39.95 31.70 -0.07
C MET A 1 -39.86 30.26 -0.55
N ALA A 2 -38.70 29.83 -1.05
CA ALA A 2 -38.46 28.44 -1.41
C ALA A 2 -37.24 27.94 -0.63
N TYR A 3 -37.21 26.64 -0.34
CA TYR A 3 -36.12 26.01 0.39
C TYR A 3 -35.37 25.07 -0.55
N LEU A 4 -34.05 25.17 -0.56
CA LEU A 4 -33.15 24.32 -1.32
C LEU A 4 -32.21 23.64 -0.34
N VAL A 5 -32.24 22.31 -0.25
CA VAL A 5 -31.31 21.58 0.61
C VAL A 5 -30.07 21.25 -0.22
N VAL A 6 -28.91 21.69 0.24
CA VAL A 6 -27.62 21.51 -0.44
C VAL A 6 -26.74 20.60 0.39
N ARG A 7 -26.17 19.57 -0.23
CA ARG A 7 -25.28 18.63 0.42
C ARG A 7 -23.86 18.83 -0.10
N LYS A 8 -22.89 18.96 0.81
CA LYS A 8 -21.45 18.89 0.51
C LYS A 8 -20.82 17.84 1.43
N SER A 9 -20.43 16.70 0.86
CA SER A 9 -19.87 15.56 1.61
C SER A 9 -20.82 15.08 2.74
N MET A 10 -20.35 15.05 4.00
CA MET A 10 -21.10 14.65 5.20
C MET A 10 -21.99 15.78 5.77
N SER A 11 -21.95 16.98 5.19
CA SER A 11 -22.68 18.14 5.68
C SER A 11 -23.87 18.48 4.76
N THR A 12 -25.02 18.72 5.36
CA THR A 12 -26.23 19.18 4.69
C THR A 12 -26.59 20.55 5.23
N VAL A 13 -26.78 21.52 4.33
CA VAL A 13 -27.10 22.92 4.63
C VAL A 13 -28.41 23.28 3.93
N GLN A 14 -29.27 24.03 4.59
CA GLN A 14 -30.50 24.55 3.97
C GLN A 14 -30.25 25.95 3.42
N CYS A 15 -30.49 26.14 2.13
CA CYS A 15 -30.49 27.44 1.49
C CYS A 15 -31.93 27.95 1.38
N VAL A 16 -32.13 29.22 1.74
CA VAL A 16 -33.42 29.89 1.70
C VAL A 16 -33.43 30.91 0.58
N LEU A 17 -34.35 30.69 -0.35
CA LEU A 17 -34.63 31.55 -1.49
C LEU A 17 -35.79 32.49 -1.10
N THR A 18 -35.47 33.66 -0.57
CA THR A 18 -36.41 34.74 -0.28
C THR A 18 -36.36 35.77 -1.40
N VAL A 19 -37.51 36.31 -1.81
CA VAL A 19 -37.60 37.37 -2.82
C VAL A 19 -37.73 38.71 -2.12
N GLY A 20 -36.76 39.61 -2.31
CA GLY A 20 -36.67 40.94 -1.69
C GLY A 20 -35.73 41.88 -2.46
N LYS A 21 -35.56 43.13 -2.00
CA LYS A 21 -34.75 44.15 -2.71
C LYS A 21 -33.28 43.75 -2.90
N ASP A 22 -32.71 43.00 -1.95
CA ASP A 22 -31.29 42.60 -1.92
C ASP A 22 -31.08 41.07 -2.09
N PHE A 23 -32.16 40.31 -2.28
CA PHE A 23 -32.15 38.84 -2.27
C PHE A 23 -33.15 38.26 -3.27
N GLY A 24 -32.70 37.38 -4.17
CA GLY A 24 -33.55 36.61 -5.07
C GLY A 24 -34.40 37.40 -6.08
N SER A 25 -34.88 36.72 -7.12
CA SER A 25 -35.92 37.22 -8.02
C SER A 25 -36.98 36.13 -8.22
N PRO A 26 -38.22 36.45 -8.66
CA PRO A 26 -39.19 35.44 -9.04
C PRO A 26 -38.66 34.44 -10.08
N GLU A 27 -37.75 34.89 -10.96
CA GLU A 27 -37.09 34.02 -11.95
C GLU A 27 -36.03 33.09 -11.34
N MET A 28 -35.35 33.52 -10.27
CA MET A 28 -34.43 32.64 -9.53
C MET A 28 -35.18 31.48 -8.85
N VAL A 29 -36.36 31.74 -8.31
CA VAL A 29 -37.21 30.69 -7.72
C VAL A 29 -37.67 29.71 -8.81
N LYS A 30 -38.09 30.20 -9.97
CA LYS A 30 -38.43 29.36 -11.14
C LYS A 30 -37.23 28.59 -11.70
N PHE A 31 -36.03 29.15 -11.63
CA PHE A 31 -34.81 28.47 -12.02
C PHE A 31 -34.50 27.32 -11.06
N ALA A 32 -34.56 27.58 -9.75
CA ALA A 32 -34.32 26.57 -8.72
C ALA A 32 -35.28 25.38 -8.81
N THR A 33 -36.57 25.61 -9.13
CA THR A 33 -37.56 24.52 -9.29
C THR A 33 -37.37 23.68 -10.55
N ARG A 34 -36.54 24.13 -11.52
CA ARG A 34 -36.19 23.38 -12.73
C ARG A 34 -34.91 22.56 -12.56
N LEU A 35 -34.20 22.69 -11.45
CA LEU A 35 -33.03 21.88 -11.16
C LEU A 35 -33.49 20.45 -10.87
N SER A 36 -32.82 19.48 -11.48
CA SER A 36 -32.96 18.06 -11.14
C SER A 36 -32.24 17.78 -9.82
N ARG A 37 -32.71 16.74 -9.11
CA ARG A 37 -31.97 16.17 -7.97
C ARG A 37 -30.58 15.77 -8.45
N GLU A 38 -29.56 15.95 -7.61
CA GLU A 38 -28.12 15.75 -7.93
C GLU A 38 -27.49 16.78 -8.89
N SER A 39 -28.18 17.88 -9.24
CA SER A 39 -27.52 18.99 -9.96
C SER A 39 -26.45 19.66 -9.10
N ILE A 40 -25.30 19.96 -9.70
CA ILE A 40 -24.21 20.70 -9.04
C ILE A 40 -24.46 22.19 -9.19
N ILE A 41 -24.42 22.90 -8.07
CA ILE A 41 -24.77 24.31 -7.97
C ILE A 41 -23.74 25.10 -7.17
N HIS A 42 -23.63 26.39 -7.49
CA HIS A 42 -22.91 27.37 -6.68
C HIS A 42 -23.93 28.35 -6.10
N VAL A 43 -23.93 28.51 -4.77
CA VAL A 43 -24.78 29.44 -4.04
C VAL A 43 -23.94 30.54 -3.39
N GLU A 44 -24.18 31.79 -3.75
CA GLU A 44 -23.63 32.97 -3.08
C GLU A 44 -24.73 33.58 -2.21
N GLY A 45 -24.49 33.81 -0.91
CA GLY A 45 -25.52 34.29 0.00
C GLY A 45 -25.03 34.70 1.38
N VAL A 46 -25.94 35.18 2.21
CA VAL A 46 -25.67 35.57 3.61
C VAL A 46 -26.00 34.40 4.53
N VAL A 47 -25.03 34.00 5.35
CA VAL A 47 -25.20 32.91 6.31
C VAL A 47 -25.93 33.42 7.56
N SER A 48 -26.94 32.68 8.01
CA SER A 48 -27.67 32.91 9.26
C SER A 48 -27.87 31.61 10.03
N ILE A 49 -27.95 31.70 11.36
CA ILE A 49 -28.26 30.56 12.22
C ILE A 49 -29.77 30.58 12.47
N PRO A 50 -30.54 29.58 11.99
CA PRO A 50 -31.97 29.53 12.18
C PRO A 50 -32.31 29.32 13.66
N LYS A 51 -33.44 29.88 14.09
CA LYS A 51 -33.94 29.73 15.46
C LYS A 51 -34.50 28.34 15.74
N ASP A 52 -34.99 27.65 14.70
CA ASP A 52 -35.65 26.34 14.78
C ASP A 52 -34.76 25.22 14.22
N PRO A 53 -34.95 23.95 14.64
CA PRO A 53 -34.25 22.80 14.07
C PRO A 53 -34.63 22.61 12.60
N ILE A 54 -33.64 22.41 11.73
CA ILE A 54 -33.88 22.08 10.32
C ILE A 54 -34.02 20.56 10.18
N GLU A 55 -35.18 20.10 9.72
CA GLU A 55 -35.43 18.68 9.45
C GLU A 55 -34.53 18.20 8.29
N GLY A 56 -33.71 17.16 8.52
CA GLY A 56 -32.83 16.57 7.52
C GLY A 56 -31.48 17.27 7.29
N ALA A 57 -31.18 18.39 7.96
CA ALA A 57 -29.87 19.03 7.89
C ALA A 57 -28.97 18.62 9.05
N THR A 58 -27.70 18.31 8.77
CA THR A 58 -26.70 17.97 9.80
C THR A 58 -26.08 19.21 10.46
N GLN A 59 -26.27 20.40 9.90
CA GLN A 59 -25.81 21.67 10.47
C GLN A 59 -26.96 22.69 10.61
N ARG A 60 -26.98 23.46 11.70
CA ARG A 60 -27.93 24.59 11.92
C ARG A 60 -27.45 25.84 11.19
N VAL A 61 -27.43 25.79 9.87
CA VAL A 61 -27.00 26.91 9.03
C VAL A 61 -28.01 27.11 7.90
N GLU A 62 -28.50 28.34 7.77
CA GLU A 62 -29.39 28.82 6.72
C GLU A 62 -28.62 29.82 5.83
N ILE A 63 -28.71 29.70 4.50
CA ILE A 63 -28.09 30.66 3.57
C ILE A 63 -29.17 31.43 2.82
N GLN A 64 -29.26 32.75 3.04
CA GLN A 64 -30.10 33.63 2.25
C GLN A 64 -29.45 33.92 0.90
N VAL A 65 -30.02 33.37 -0.17
CA VAL A 65 -29.39 33.33 -1.49
C VAL A 65 -29.43 34.69 -2.19
N ARG A 66 -28.25 35.18 -2.59
CA ARG A 66 -28.06 36.35 -3.47
C ARG A 66 -27.89 35.95 -4.93
N LYS A 67 -27.10 34.91 -5.20
CA LYS A 67 -26.92 34.35 -6.55
C LYS A 67 -26.92 32.83 -6.51
N LEU A 68 -27.48 32.23 -7.55
CA LEU A 68 -27.57 30.78 -7.72
C LEU A 68 -27.16 30.43 -9.14
N TYR A 69 -26.13 29.61 -9.27
CA TYR A 69 -25.62 29.10 -10.54
C TYR A 69 -25.74 27.58 -10.57
N CYS A 70 -26.11 27.01 -11.72
CA CYS A 70 -26.01 25.57 -11.96
C CYS A 70 -24.75 25.33 -12.78
N VAL A 71 -23.82 24.57 -12.20
CA VAL A 71 -22.52 24.26 -12.81
C VAL A 71 -22.66 23.05 -13.74
N ASN A 72 -23.40 22.03 -13.31
CA ASN A 72 -23.76 20.89 -14.15
C ASN A 72 -25.18 20.41 -13.80
N ARG A 73 -26.02 20.22 -14.82
CA ARG A 73 -27.40 19.79 -14.68
C ARG A 73 -27.47 18.27 -14.82
N ALA A 74 -27.92 17.58 -13.78
CA ALA A 74 -28.17 16.14 -13.85
C ALA A 74 -29.37 15.84 -14.77
N VAL A 75 -29.37 14.68 -15.44
CA VAL A 75 -30.46 14.30 -16.34
C VAL A 75 -31.76 14.03 -15.55
N PRO A 76 -32.92 14.59 -15.94
CA PRO A 76 -34.20 14.27 -15.30
C PRO A 76 -34.57 12.79 -15.51
N ASN A 77 -35.02 12.10 -14.46
CA ASN A 77 -35.43 10.68 -14.47
C ASN A 77 -34.26 9.68 -14.61
N LEU A 78 -33.27 9.77 -13.72
CA LEU A 78 -32.29 8.70 -13.54
C LEU A 78 -33.01 7.38 -13.21
N PRO A 79 -32.56 6.23 -13.75
CA PRO A 79 -33.20 4.92 -13.53
C PRO A 79 -33.13 4.43 -12.07
N PHE A 80 -32.34 5.10 -11.22
CA PHE A 80 -32.22 4.85 -9.79
C PHE A 80 -32.30 6.16 -9.02
N ASN A 81 -33.30 6.31 -8.17
CA ASN A 81 -33.39 7.37 -7.18
C ASN A 81 -32.75 6.85 -5.87
N LEU A 82 -31.74 7.55 -5.32
CA LEU A 82 -31.04 7.14 -4.10
C LEU A 82 -31.97 7.07 -2.88
N GLU A 83 -33.00 7.92 -2.82
CA GLU A 83 -34.04 7.80 -1.79
C GLU A 83 -34.91 6.56 -2.03
N ASP A 84 -35.22 6.22 -3.28
CA ASP A 84 -35.97 5.00 -3.59
C ASP A 84 -35.12 3.75 -3.38
N ALA A 85 -33.80 3.81 -3.55
CA ALA A 85 -32.89 2.73 -3.20
C ALA A 85 -32.86 2.53 -1.67
N ALA A 86 -32.62 3.60 -0.90
CA ALA A 86 -32.65 3.55 0.57
C ALA A 86 -34.04 3.19 1.12
N ARG A 87 -35.11 3.61 0.43
CA ARG A 87 -36.50 3.25 0.77
C ARG A 87 -36.79 1.82 0.36
N SER A 88 -36.31 1.33 -0.78
CA SER A 88 -36.45 -0.05 -1.22
C SER A 88 -35.69 -1.01 -0.31
N GLU A 89 -34.53 -0.62 0.22
CA GLU A 89 -33.78 -1.38 1.20
C GLU A 89 -34.54 -1.44 2.54
N ARG A 90 -35.09 -0.31 3.01
CA ARG A 90 -35.98 -0.29 4.19
C ARG A 90 -37.31 -1.00 3.98
N GLU A 91 -37.90 -0.93 2.79
CA GLU A 91 -39.16 -1.63 2.44
C GLU A 91 -38.89 -3.12 2.23
N PHE A 92 -37.70 -3.51 1.78
CA PHE A 92 -37.24 -4.90 1.73
C PHE A 92 -37.02 -5.44 3.14
N GLU A 93 -36.36 -4.69 4.03
CA GLU A 93 -36.24 -5.03 5.45
C GLU A 93 -37.61 -5.14 6.13
N LYS A 94 -38.57 -4.24 5.80
CA LYS A 94 -39.95 -4.33 6.29
C LYS A 94 -40.71 -5.51 5.69
N ALA A 95 -40.55 -5.78 4.39
CA ALA A 95 -41.19 -6.91 3.72
C ALA A 95 -40.65 -8.24 4.25
N GLU A 96 -39.35 -8.34 4.51
CA GLU A 96 -38.70 -9.45 5.18
C GLU A 96 -39.23 -9.61 6.61
N ALA A 97 -39.37 -8.51 7.36
CA ALA A 97 -39.98 -8.52 8.69
C ALA A 97 -41.45 -8.96 8.68
N ILE A 98 -42.24 -8.54 7.69
CA ILE A 98 -43.64 -8.95 7.50
C ILE A 98 -43.72 -10.41 7.06
N PHE A 99 -42.84 -10.87 6.18
CA PHE A 99 -42.77 -12.26 5.71
C PHE A 99 -42.37 -13.21 6.84
N ARG A 100 -41.41 -12.80 7.70
CA ARG A 100 -41.08 -13.48 8.95
C ARG A 100 -42.27 -13.50 9.93
N GLN A 101 -43.04 -12.43 10.04
CA GLN A 101 -44.27 -12.42 10.86
C GLN A 101 -45.36 -13.33 10.30
N PHE A 102 -45.47 -13.46 8.97
CA PHE A 102 -46.44 -14.34 8.31
C PHE A 102 -46.09 -15.82 8.53
N LEU A 103 -44.80 -16.18 8.42
CA LEU A 103 -44.29 -17.53 8.68
C LEU A 103 -44.44 -17.96 10.15
N VAL A 104 -44.45 -17.01 11.09
CA VAL A 104 -44.67 -17.30 12.52
C VAL A 104 -46.16 -17.51 12.87
N ARG A 105 -47.10 -17.04 12.03
CA ARG A 105 -48.54 -17.09 12.33
C ARG A 105 -49.25 -18.35 11.84
N GLU A 106 -48.78 -19.04 10.81
CA GLU A 106 -49.35 -20.33 10.40
C GLU A 106 -48.44 -21.49 10.80
N LYS A 107 -48.81 -22.18 11.89
CA LYS A 107 -48.23 -23.48 12.26
C LYS A 107 -48.61 -24.52 11.20
N PHE A 108 -47.82 -24.66 10.14
CA PHE A 108 -47.91 -25.85 9.29
C PHE A 108 -47.14 -27.02 9.92
N LEU A 109 -47.94 -27.88 10.54
CA LEU A 109 -47.64 -29.22 11.02
C LEU A 109 -47.41 -30.15 9.80
N MET A 110 -46.33 -30.94 9.75
CA MET A 110 -46.29 -32.24 9.06
C MET A 110 -45.10 -33.12 9.50
N ILE A 111 -45.37 -33.89 10.55
CA ILE A 111 -45.16 -35.34 10.76
C ILE A 111 -44.06 -36.06 9.94
N HIS A 112 -43.14 -36.71 10.67
CA HIS A 112 -42.19 -37.73 10.21
C HIS A 112 -42.82 -38.99 9.59
N SER A 113 -42.22 -39.54 8.51
CA SER A 113 -41.92 -40.97 8.41
C SER A 113 -40.93 -41.29 7.26
N PRO A 114 -39.83 -42.05 7.51
CA PRO A 114 -38.93 -42.55 6.48
C PRO A 114 -39.29 -43.99 6.12
N LYS A 115 -39.94 -44.22 4.97
CA LYS A 115 -39.99 -45.51 4.24
C LYS A 115 -40.86 -45.36 2.99
N LEU A 116 -40.24 -45.32 1.80
CA LEU A 116 -40.73 -45.95 0.57
C LEU A 116 -39.74 -45.68 -0.57
N ILE A 117 -38.94 -46.70 -0.89
CA ILE A 117 -38.34 -46.90 -2.22
C ILE A 117 -39.44 -47.55 -3.07
N ALA A 118 -39.67 -47.01 -4.28
CA ALA A 118 -40.02 -47.70 -5.54
C ALA A 118 -41.13 -46.97 -6.35
N GLY A 119 -40.85 -46.79 -7.65
CA GLY A 119 -41.88 -46.99 -8.69
C GLY A 119 -42.51 -45.76 -9.35
N SER A 120 -42.08 -45.51 -10.60
CA SER A 120 -42.92 -45.25 -11.79
C SER A 120 -43.87 -44.03 -11.90
N ARG A 121 -43.61 -43.28 -12.99
CA ARG A 121 -44.50 -42.77 -14.07
C ARG A 121 -45.58 -41.69 -13.80
N GLU A 122 -45.57 -40.77 -14.78
CA GLU A 122 -46.69 -40.04 -15.38
C GLU A 122 -47.27 -38.77 -14.69
N GLY A 123 -46.96 -37.61 -15.30
CA GLY A 123 -47.92 -36.66 -15.86
C GLY A 123 -48.99 -36.02 -14.97
N GLY A 124 -48.90 -34.70 -14.77
CA GLY A 124 -50.03 -33.89 -14.26
C GLY A 124 -49.65 -32.46 -13.91
N SER A 125 -50.09 -31.52 -14.74
CA SER A 125 -49.88 -30.07 -14.73
C SER A 125 -50.45 -29.32 -13.52
N ALA A 126 -49.75 -28.27 -13.08
CA ALA A 126 -50.37 -27.07 -12.50
C ALA A 126 -49.78 -25.82 -13.18
N ILE A 127 -50.65 -25.12 -13.92
CA ILE A 127 -50.38 -23.88 -14.66
C ILE A 127 -50.41 -22.72 -13.66
N PHE A 128 -49.35 -21.91 -13.60
CA PHE A 128 -49.40 -20.55 -13.05
C PHE A 128 -49.18 -19.54 -14.18
N ASN A 129 -50.10 -18.59 -14.26
CA ASN A 129 -50.27 -17.62 -15.34
C ASN A 129 -49.08 -16.66 -15.46
N LEU A 130 -48.50 -16.55 -16.65
CA LEU A 130 -47.20 -15.91 -16.97
C LEU A 130 -47.32 -14.46 -17.47
N ASP A 131 -48.48 -13.83 -17.37
CA ASP A 131 -48.74 -12.52 -18.00
C ASP A 131 -48.24 -11.29 -17.20
N TYR A 132 -47.58 -11.46 -16.05
CA TYR A 132 -47.04 -10.34 -15.25
C TYR A 132 -45.50 -10.21 -15.27
N MET A 133 -44.78 -11.07 -16.01
CA MET A 133 -43.31 -11.09 -16.01
C MET A 133 -42.64 -10.52 -17.27
N GLY A 134 -43.39 -9.82 -18.12
CA GLY A 134 -42.90 -9.31 -19.40
C GLY A 134 -42.09 -8.00 -19.38
N GLN A 135 -41.81 -7.37 -18.22
CA GLN A 135 -41.21 -6.02 -18.19
C GLN A 135 -39.84 -5.86 -17.51
N HIS A 136 -39.21 -6.92 -16.98
CA HIS A 136 -37.87 -6.80 -16.35
C HIS A 136 -36.96 -8.03 -16.58
N PRO A 137 -36.07 -8.01 -17.59
CA PRO A 137 -35.18 -9.15 -17.90
C PRO A 137 -34.16 -9.48 -16.80
N CYS A 138 -33.85 -8.54 -15.91
CA CYS A 138 -32.87 -8.73 -14.83
C CYS A 138 -33.44 -9.46 -13.60
N LEU A 139 -34.77 -9.53 -13.45
CA LEU A 139 -35.43 -10.24 -12.34
C LEU A 139 -35.57 -11.74 -12.61
N ALA A 140 -35.79 -12.13 -13.88
CA ALA A 140 -35.97 -13.53 -14.27
C ALA A 140 -34.70 -14.38 -14.08
N GLN A 141 -33.51 -13.78 -14.23
CA GLN A 141 -32.24 -14.51 -14.07
C GLN A 141 -31.91 -14.82 -12.61
N SER A 142 -32.32 -13.97 -11.66
CA SER A 142 -32.15 -14.25 -10.22
C SER A 142 -33.13 -15.31 -9.71
N GLN A 143 -34.31 -15.42 -10.34
CA GLN A 143 -35.33 -16.40 -9.99
C GLN A 143 -34.97 -17.81 -10.47
N LEU A 144 -34.31 -17.95 -11.64
CA LEU A 144 -33.83 -19.23 -12.15
C LEU A 144 -32.70 -19.82 -11.28
N TYR A 145 -31.77 -18.98 -10.83
CA TYR A 145 -30.67 -19.40 -9.94
C TYR A 145 -31.16 -19.76 -8.53
N LYS A 146 -32.19 -19.08 -8.02
CA LYS A 146 -32.82 -19.44 -6.73
C LYS A 146 -33.67 -20.72 -6.82
N GLN A 147 -34.37 -20.98 -7.93
CA GLN A 147 -35.13 -22.24 -8.08
C GLN A 147 -34.24 -23.47 -8.30
N MET A 148 -33.11 -23.34 -9.00
CA MET A 148 -32.13 -24.43 -9.12
C MET A 148 -31.49 -24.79 -7.77
N ALA A 149 -31.35 -23.83 -6.84
CA ALA A 149 -30.88 -24.09 -5.48
C ALA A 149 -31.93 -24.80 -4.60
N ILE A 150 -33.22 -24.55 -4.83
CA ILE A 150 -34.33 -25.20 -4.10
C ILE A 150 -34.51 -26.67 -4.54
N CYS A 151 -34.37 -26.98 -5.83
CA CYS A 151 -34.41 -28.38 -6.31
C CYS A 151 -33.18 -29.23 -5.92
N GLY A 152 -32.11 -28.59 -5.42
CA GLY A 152 -30.85 -29.24 -5.01
C GLY A 152 -30.72 -29.56 -3.51
N GLY A 153 -31.75 -29.31 -2.69
CA GLY A 153 -31.77 -29.74 -1.28
C GLY A 153 -30.88 -28.93 -0.34
N LEU A 154 -30.57 -27.67 -0.65
CA LEU A 154 -29.87 -26.74 0.24
C LEU A 154 -30.85 -25.80 0.94
N GLU A 155 -31.69 -26.34 1.82
CA GLU A 155 -32.41 -25.54 2.82
C GLU A 155 -31.55 -25.40 4.07
N ARG A 156 -30.84 -24.27 4.17
CA ARG A 156 -30.62 -23.47 5.39
C ARG A 156 -29.62 -22.35 5.14
N VAL A 157 -30.13 -21.21 4.69
CA VAL A 157 -29.52 -19.90 4.98
C VAL A 157 -30.12 -19.50 6.33
N PHE A 158 -29.33 -19.54 7.40
CA PHE A 158 -29.75 -18.97 8.68
C PHE A 158 -29.65 -17.44 8.59
N GLU A 159 -30.81 -16.79 8.72
CA GLU A 159 -30.94 -15.41 9.12
C GLU A 159 -30.40 -15.24 10.55
N ILE A 160 -29.47 -14.28 10.75
CA ILE A 160 -29.17 -13.75 12.08
C ILE A 160 -29.36 -12.24 11.97
N ASP A 161 -30.62 -11.85 12.08
CA ASP A 161 -30.99 -10.45 12.27
C ASP A 161 -32.09 -10.41 13.32
N THR A 162 -31.65 -10.48 14.59
CA THR A 162 -32.29 -9.93 15.80
C THR A 162 -31.56 -10.48 17.02
N PHE A 163 -30.72 -9.64 17.62
CA PHE A 163 -30.39 -9.47 19.04
C PHE A 163 -29.04 -8.73 19.07
N PHE A 164 -28.94 -7.67 19.90
CA PHE A 164 -27.87 -6.66 20.00
C PHE A 164 -28.09 -5.35 19.21
N ARG A 165 -28.67 -4.35 19.88
CA ARG A 165 -28.34 -2.93 19.62
C ARG A 165 -26.96 -2.67 20.23
N VAL A 166 -25.96 -2.39 19.40
CA VAL A 166 -24.62 -1.95 19.82
C VAL A 166 -24.25 -0.74 18.97
N GLU A 167 -23.96 0.40 19.61
CA GLU A 167 -23.74 1.70 18.96
C GLU A 167 -22.30 1.93 18.43
N ASP A 168 -21.52 0.87 18.21
CA ASP A 168 -20.14 0.97 17.68
C ASP A 168 -19.89 0.01 16.50
N SER A 169 -19.59 0.61 15.33
CA SER A 169 -19.34 -0.07 14.04
C SER A 169 -18.15 -1.04 14.04
N TYR A 170 -17.18 -0.88 14.95
CA TYR A 170 -16.05 -1.80 15.07
C TYR A 170 -16.42 -3.12 15.78
N THR A 171 -17.36 -3.02 16.72
CA THR A 171 -17.84 -4.16 17.51
C THR A 171 -18.83 -5.03 16.72
N GLN A 172 -19.61 -4.40 15.82
CA GLN A 172 -20.54 -5.08 14.90
C GLN A 172 -19.80 -6.02 13.92
N ARG A 173 -18.65 -5.60 13.38
CA ARG A 173 -17.82 -6.41 12.46
C ARG A 173 -17.21 -7.64 13.13
N ARG A 174 -16.79 -7.54 14.40
CA ARG A 174 -16.20 -8.68 15.11
C ARG A 174 -17.24 -9.68 15.60
N LEU A 175 -18.44 -9.24 15.95
CA LEU A 175 -19.53 -10.14 16.34
C LEU A 175 -20.07 -10.94 15.14
N SER A 176 -20.18 -10.33 13.95
CA SER A 176 -20.55 -11.08 12.73
C SER A 176 -19.50 -12.12 12.35
N GLU A 177 -18.21 -11.80 12.52
CA GLU A 177 -17.10 -12.75 12.32
C GLU A 177 -17.10 -13.88 13.37
N PHE A 178 -17.44 -13.59 14.62
CA PHE A 178 -17.45 -14.59 15.71
C PHE A 178 -18.64 -15.55 15.63
N VAL A 179 -19.81 -15.05 15.22
CA VAL A 179 -21.02 -15.86 15.03
C VAL A 179 -20.90 -16.70 13.76
N GLY A 180 -20.31 -16.16 12.68
CA GLY A 180 -20.00 -16.92 11.46
C GLY A 180 -19.08 -18.12 11.73
N LEU A 181 -18.04 -17.94 12.56
CA LEU A 181 -17.12 -19.01 12.96
C LEU A 181 -17.77 -20.08 13.86
N TYR A 182 -18.70 -19.69 14.74
CA TYR A 182 -19.37 -20.63 15.65
C TYR A 182 -20.44 -21.47 14.91
N VAL A 183 -21.09 -20.88 13.90
CA VAL A 183 -22.04 -21.58 13.02
C VAL A 183 -21.31 -22.54 12.08
N GLU A 184 -20.15 -22.14 11.51
CA GLU A 184 -19.28 -23.06 10.74
C GLU A 184 -18.78 -24.25 11.57
N MET A 185 -18.47 -24.04 12.86
CA MET A 185 -18.06 -25.12 13.75
C MET A 185 -19.22 -26.04 14.15
N ALA A 186 -20.42 -25.51 14.40
CA ALA A 186 -21.60 -26.32 14.73
C ALA A 186 -22.10 -27.17 13.55
N ILE A 187 -21.94 -26.67 12.32
CA ILE A 187 -22.28 -27.40 11.08
C ILE A 187 -21.33 -28.58 10.83
N LYS A 188 -20.07 -28.52 11.31
CA LYS A 188 -19.09 -29.60 11.16
C LYS A 188 -19.23 -30.76 12.16
N GLU A 189 -19.96 -30.62 13.27
CA GLU A 189 -20.02 -31.66 14.33
C GLU A 189 -21.44 -32.13 14.74
N HIS A 190 -22.49 -31.88 13.95
CA HIS A 190 -23.85 -32.45 14.15
C HIS A 190 -24.44 -32.33 15.57
N TYR A 191 -24.56 -31.11 16.11
CA TYR A 191 -25.38 -30.87 17.31
C TYR A 191 -26.88 -30.70 16.95
N ASN A 192 -27.79 -31.22 17.79
CA ASN A 192 -29.23 -31.13 17.57
C ASN A 192 -29.84 -29.80 18.08
N GLU A 193 -30.96 -29.40 17.47
CA GLU A 193 -31.64 -28.11 17.67
C GLU A 193 -32.19 -27.90 19.11
N GLN A 194 -32.50 -28.96 19.85
CA GLN A 194 -33.01 -28.88 21.23
C GLN A 194 -31.92 -28.49 22.23
N SER A 195 -30.66 -28.86 22.01
CA SER A 195 -29.54 -28.48 22.89
C SER A 195 -29.17 -26.99 22.77
N ILE A 196 -29.38 -26.41 21.60
CA ILE A 196 -29.12 -24.99 21.33
C ILE A 196 -30.21 -24.11 21.96
N LYS A 197 -31.48 -24.51 21.85
CA LYS A 197 -32.61 -23.80 22.50
C LYS A 197 -32.55 -23.84 24.03
N ALA A 198 -32.10 -24.94 24.63
CA ALA A 198 -31.94 -25.05 26.09
C ALA A 198 -30.85 -24.12 26.64
N ALA A 199 -29.69 -24.01 25.96
CA ALA A 199 -28.59 -23.16 26.40
C ALA A 199 -28.90 -21.66 26.33
N VAL A 200 -29.68 -21.23 25.33
CA VAL A 200 -30.07 -19.83 25.15
C VAL A 200 -31.17 -19.40 26.14
N THR A 201 -32.10 -20.30 26.47
CA THR A 201 -33.22 -20.00 27.39
C THR A 201 -32.77 -19.96 28.86
N ASP A 202 -31.85 -20.85 29.26
CA ASP A 202 -31.32 -20.91 30.64
C ASP A 202 -30.44 -19.68 30.98
N THR A 203 -29.82 -19.07 29.95
CA THR A 203 -29.04 -17.83 30.08
C THR A 203 -29.94 -16.60 30.21
N ALA A 204 -31.11 -16.60 29.57
CA ALA A 204 -32.05 -15.49 29.62
C ALA A 204 -32.80 -15.41 30.96
N SER A 205 -33.19 -16.55 31.55
CA SER A 205 -33.92 -16.58 32.84
C SER A 205 -33.05 -16.27 34.07
N GLN A 206 -31.71 -16.38 33.98
CA GLN A 206 -30.83 -15.99 35.09
C GLN A 206 -30.57 -14.47 35.17
N ILE A 207 -30.97 -13.70 34.14
CA ILE A 207 -30.74 -12.25 34.05
C ILE A 207 -31.89 -11.44 34.69
N GLU A 208 -33.10 -12.02 34.83
CA GLU A 208 -34.29 -11.31 35.30
C GLU A 208 -34.54 -11.35 36.84
N SER A 209 -33.62 -11.86 37.66
CA SER A 209 -33.88 -12.06 39.11
C SER A 209 -32.89 -11.45 40.11
N LEU A 210 -32.16 -10.39 39.75
CA LEU A 210 -31.31 -9.68 40.71
C LEU A 210 -31.83 -8.26 41.01
N GLU A 211 -32.53 -8.16 42.14
CA GLU A 211 -32.93 -6.91 42.80
C GLU A 211 -31.70 -6.08 43.24
N LEU A 212 -31.88 -4.75 43.19
CA LEU A 212 -30.85 -3.71 43.37
C LEU A 212 -30.41 -3.55 44.85
N ASP A 213 -29.12 -3.73 45.14
CA ASP A 213 -28.44 -3.21 46.34
C ASP A 213 -27.88 -1.79 46.04
N PRO A 214 -28.20 -0.75 46.84
CA PRO A 214 -27.85 0.64 46.54
C PRO A 214 -26.37 1.04 46.62
N ARG A 215 -25.43 0.10 46.78
CA ARG A 215 -23.98 0.40 46.94
C ARG A 215 -23.03 -0.24 45.90
N ALA A 216 -23.56 -0.77 44.80
CA ALA A 216 -22.78 -1.38 43.71
C ALA A 216 -21.99 -0.39 42.81
N GLY A 217 -22.08 0.93 43.05
CA GLY A 217 -21.50 1.95 42.16
C GLY A 217 -19.98 2.10 42.18
N ASP A 218 -19.27 1.47 43.14
CA ASP A 218 -17.83 1.70 43.34
C ASP A 218 -16.92 0.60 42.76
N TYR A 219 -17.46 -0.49 42.22
CA TYR A 219 -16.72 -1.49 41.46
C TYR A 219 -17.65 -2.36 40.61
N GLY A 220 -17.44 -2.35 39.30
CA GLY A 220 -18.27 -3.02 38.30
C GLY A 220 -18.11 -2.34 36.93
N ASP A 221 -18.56 -2.98 35.86
CA ASP A 221 -18.58 -2.34 34.54
C ASP A 221 -19.51 -1.12 34.58
N ILE A 222 -18.97 0.05 34.21
CA ILE A 222 -19.72 1.31 34.20
C ILE A 222 -20.79 1.20 33.10
N PRO A 223 -22.08 1.38 33.40
CA PRO A 223 -23.12 1.44 32.38
C PRO A 223 -22.83 2.58 31.39
N LEU A 224 -23.06 2.34 30.09
CA LEU A 224 -22.68 3.27 29.00
C LEU A 224 -23.25 4.69 29.19
N GLU A 225 -24.39 4.81 29.87
CA GLU A 225 -25.09 6.07 30.16
C GLU A 225 -24.43 6.90 31.28
N GLU A 226 -23.71 6.28 32.23
CA GLU A 226 -22.96 7.01 33.28
C GLU A 226 -21.61 7.53 32.79
N LEU A 227 -21.06 6.95 31.71
CA LEU A 227 -19.84 7.42 31.05
C LEU A 227 -20.04 8.78 30.36
N GLN A 228 -21.27 9.08 29.92
CA GLN A 228 -21.62 10.36 29.32
C GLN A 228 -21.79 11.47 30.37
N LEU A 229 -22.27 11.16 31.59
CA LEU A 229 -22.42 12.14 32.67
C LEU A 229 -21.11 12.42 33.43
N LYS A 230 -20.19 11.46 33.56
CA LYS A 230 -18.87 11.69 34.19
C LYS A 230 -17.89 12.44 33.30
N ALA A 231 -18.13 12.52 31.99
CA ALA A 231 -17.34 13.36 31.08
C ALA A 231 -17.43 14.87 31.39
N VAL A 232 -18.38 15.29 32.24
CA VAL A 232 -18.55 16.69 32.67
C VAL A 232 -17.91 16.97 34.05
N SER A 233 -17.40 15.96 34.76
CA SER A 233 -16.77 16.16 36.08
C SER A 233 -15.23 16.08 36.02
N GLY A 234 -14.58 17.18 35.64
CA GLY A 234 -13.23 17.66 36.01
C GLY A 234 -12.04 16.72 36.29
N ARG A 235 -12.07 15.43 35.97
CA ARG A 235 -10.97 14.47 36.18
C ARG A 235 -10.33 14.16 34.84
N GLU A 236 -9.17 14.76 34.56
CA GLU A 236 -8.47 14.57 33.30
C GLU A 236 -7.86 13.17 33.17
N TRP A 237 -7.98 12.59 31.97
CA TRP A 237 -7.35 11.34 31.60
C TRP A 237 -5.86 11.55 31.36
N THR A 238 -4.99 10.86 32.10
CA THR A 238 -3.54 10.98 31.93
C THR A 238 -2.99 9.80 31.11
N PRO A 239 -2.42 10.04 29.92
CA PRO A 239 -1.69 9.02 29.17
C PRO A 239 -0.57 8.38 30.00
N ILE A 240 -0.44 7.04 29.94
CA ILE A 240 0.60 6.27 30.65
C ILE A 240 2.03 6.78 30.38
N THR A 241 2.26 7.42 29.24
CA THR A 241 3.55 7.99 28.83
C THR A 241 3.92 9.30 29.55
N LEU A 242 3.01 9.89 30.33
CA LEU A 242 3.20 11.17 31.03
C LEU A 242 3.35 11.03 32.55
N LEU A 243 3.50 9.79 33.07
CA LEU A 243 3.76 9.55 34.49
C LEU A 243 5.21 9.91 34.83
N ASN A 244 5.40 11.04 35.51
CA ASN A 244 6.69 11.52 36.03
C ASN A 244 6.58 11.90 37.52
N SER A 245 7.70 12.27 38.15
CA SER A 245 7.76 12.63 39.58
C SER A 245 6.98 13.90 39.96
N GLU A 246 6.51 14.70 39.00
CA GLU A 246 5.75 15.93 39.24
C GLU A 246 4.26 15.65 39.54
N LEU A 247 3.78 14.42 39.32
CA LEU A 247 2.41 13.97 39.58
C LEU A 247 2.25 13.24 40.93
N ALA A 248 3.24 13.34 41.81
CA ALA A 248 3.18 12.74 43.14
C ALA A 248 1.96 13.27 43.94
N ASP A 249 1.32 12.38 44.71
CA ASP A 249 0.19 12.65 45.61
C ASP A 249 -1.11 13.19 44.94
N ARG A 250 -1.25 13.04 43.62
CA ARG A 250 -2.48 13.37 42.87
C ARG A 250 -3.24 12.12 42.43
N THR A 251 -4.57 12.20 42.44
CA THR A 251 -5.45 11.15 41.92
C THR A 251 -5.51 11.19 40.39
N VAL A 252 -5.13 10.10 39.73
CA VAL A 252 -5.05 10.01 38.25
C VAL A 252 -5.84 8.81 37.71
N LEU A 253 -6.41 8.96 36.51
CA LEU A 253 -7.15 7.91 35.78
C LEU A 253 -6.29 7.33 34.64
N LEU A 254 -5.99 6.03 34.72
CA LEU A 254 -5.12 5.32 33.77
C LEU A 254 -5.89 4.32 32.91
N LYS A 255 -5.63 4.32 31.59
CA LYS A 255 -6.25 3.39 30.62
C LYS A 255 -5.19 2.47 30.00
N GLY A 256 -5.32 1.15 30.15
CA GLY A 256 -4.43 0.14 29.57
C GLY A 256 -4.89 -1.31 29.84
N HIS A 257 -4.25 -2.30 29.21
CA HIS A 257 -4.56 -3.72 29.41
C HIS A 257 -3.82 -4.29 30.62
N VAL A 258 -4.54 -4.97 31.51
CA VAL A 258 -3.94 -5.67 32.66
C VAL A 258 -3.21 -6.91 32.17
N LYS A 259 -1.92 -7.01 32.48
CA LYS A 259 -1.07 -8.13 32.05
C LYS A 259 -0.98 -9.22 33.10
N THR A 260 -0.82 -8.86 34.37
CA THR A 260 -0.68 -9.79 35.49
C THR A 260 -1.05 -9.12 36.81
N ILE A 261 -1.65 -9.89 37.72
CA ILE A 261 -1.94 -9.49 39.10
C ILE A 261 -1.27 -10.50 40.03
N ARG A 262 -0.51 -10.02 41.01
CA ARG A 262 0.16 -10.88 42.01
C ARG A 262 -0.24 -10.46 43.42
N PRO A 263 -0.88 -11.34 44.22
CA PRO A 263 -1.17 -11.05 45.60
C PRO A 263 0.13 -11.01 46.42
N VAL A 264 0.26 -10.01 47.28
CA VAL A 264 1.42 -9.84 48.18
C VAL A 264 1.01 -10.16 49.61
N SER A 265 -0.21 -9.79 50.01
CA SER A 265 -0.83 -10.12 51.31
C SER A 265 -2.36 -10.10 51.22
N LYS A 266 -3.07 -10.41 52.31
CA LYS A 266 -4.55 -10.32 52.38
C LYS A 266 -5.10 -8.89 52.14
N LYS A 267 -4.25 -7.86 52.18
CA LYS A 267 -4.65 -6.45 52.00
C LYS A 267 -3.87 -5.73 50.89
N MET A 268 -3.02 -6.42 50.13
CA MET A 268 -2.13 -5.77 49.15
C MET A 268 -1.80 -6.68 47.96
N ALA A 269 -1.81 -6.12 46.74
CA ALA A 269 -1.51 -6.83 45.50
C ALA A 269 -0.77 -5.93 44.50
N TYR A 270 0.14 -6.51 43.71
CA TYR A 270 0.77 -5.81 42.58
C TYR A 270 -0.02 -6.03 41.30
N LEU A 271 -0.25 -4.94 40.55
CA LEU A 271 -0.98 -4.89 39.29
C LEU A 271 -0.07 -4.36 38.19
N VAL A 272 0.12 -5.09 37.10
CA VAL A 272 0.94 -4.64 35.96
C VAL A 272 0.06 -4.30 34.77
N VAL A 273 0.11 -3.06 34.32
CA VAL A 273 -0.73 -2.53 33.23
C VAL A 273 0.14 -2.15 32.03
N ARG A 274 -0.26 -2.58 30.84
CA ARG A 274 0.45 -2.32 29.57
C ARG A 274 -0.47 -1.66 28.57
N LYS A 275 0.02 -0.63 27.89
CA LYS A 275 -0.63 -0.06 26.70
C LYS A 275 0.43 0.12 25.62
N SER A 276 0.30 -0.61 24.52
CA SER A 276 1.31 -0.69 23.45
C SER A 276 2.71 -1.11 23.99
N MET A 277 3.78 -0.37 23.68
CA MET A 277 5.17 -0.68 24.06
C MET A 277 5.53 -0.36 25.53
N SER A 278 4.70 0.36 26.28
CA SER A 278 5.02 0.85 27.63
C SER A 278 4.30 0.06 28.73
N THR A 279 4.98 -0.20 29.86
CA THR A 279 4.47 -1.01 30.98
C THR A 279 4.67 -0.28 32.30
N VAL A 280 3.64 -0.28 33.17
CA VAL A 280 3.69 0.35 34.49
C VAL A 280 3.24 -0.67 35.55
N GLN A 281 3.96 -0.72 36.66
CA GLN A 281 3.62 -1.55 37.82
C GLN A 281 2.97 -0.69 38.90
N CYS A 282 1.73 -1.00 39.24
CA CYS A 282 0.93 -0.31 40.23
C CYS A 282 0.79 -1.20 41.48
N VAL A 283 0.62 -0.56 42.63
CA VAL A 283 0.46 -1.23 43.93
C VAL A 283 -0.95 -0.97 44.44
N LEU A 284 -1.75 -2.03 44.56
CA LEU A 284 -3.07 -1.98 45.17
C LEU A 284 -2.95 -2.25 46.67
N THR A 285 -3.46 -1.35 47.50
CA THR A 285 -3.41 -1.44 48.96
C THR A 285 -4.80 -1.15 49.54
N VAL A 286 -5.26 -1.98 50.47
CA VAL A 286 -6.61 -1.91 51.07
C VAL A 286 -6.56 -1.32 52.48
N GLY A 287 -7.27 -0.21 52.71
CA GLY A 287 -7.31 0.54 53.97
C GLY A 287 -8.60 1.36 54.13
N LYS A 288 -8.76 2.08 55.25
CA LYS A 288 -10.00 2.82 55.59
C LYS A 288 -10.47 3.78 54.49
N ASP A 289 -9.53 4.31 53.71
CA ASP A 289 -9.80 5.29 52.64
C ASP A 289 -9.58 4.71 51.22
N PHE A 290 -9.26 3.41 51.09
CA PHE A 290 -8.93 2.78 49.80
C PHE A 290 -9.42 1.32 49.72
N GLY A 291 -10.40 1.05 48.83
CA GLY A 291 -10.84 -0.28 48.36
C GLY A 291 -11.40 -1.25 49.41
N SER A 292 -12.22 -2.23 49.01
CA SER A 292 -12.74 -3.26 49.92
C SER A 292 -11.89 -4.55 49.90
N PRO A 293 -11.86 -5.36 50.98
CA PRO A 293 -11.19 -6.67 50.98
C PRO A 293 -11.71 -7.66 49.92
N GLU A 294 -12.93 -7.44 49.41
CA GLU A 294 -13.57 -8.24 48.38
C GLU A 294 -13.01 -7.97 46.98
N MET A 295 -12.54 -6.75 46.70
CA MET A 295 -11.84 -6.42 45.44
C MET A 295 -10.57 -7.26 45.25
N VAL A 296 -9.83 -7.54 46.32
CA VAL A 296 -8.62 -8.38 46.24
C VAL A 296 -9.00 -9.84 45.92
N LYS A 297 -10.13 -10.34 46.46
CA LYS A 297 -10.66 -11.68 46.13
C LYS A 297 -11.14 -11.78 44.68
N PHE A 298 -11.82 -10.75 44.17
CA PHE A 298 -12.27 -10.70 42.77
C PHE A 298 -11.08 -10.70 41.79
N ALA A 299 -10.07 -9.85 42.05
CA ALA A 299 -8.86 -9.78 41.23
C ALA A 299 -8.01 -11.07 41.27
N THR A 300 -7.97 -11.79 42.39
CA THR A 300 -7.30 -13.09 42.48
C THR A 300 -8.10 -14.25 41.87
N GLY A 301 -9.43 -14.13 41.75
CA GLY A 301 -10.30 -15.09 41.07
C GLY A 301 -10.04 -15.19 39.55
N LEU A 302 -9.93 -14.03 38.88
CA LEU A 302 -9.64 -13.93 37.45
C LEU A 302 -8.32 -14.62 37.03
N SER A 303 -7.32 -14.61 37.91
CA SER A 303 -6.04 -15.31 37.67
C SER A 303 -6.14 -16.84 37.75
N LYS A 304 -7.11 -17.39 38.50
CA LYS A 304 -7.33 -18.85 38.62
C LYS A 304 -8.05 -19.40 37.38
N GLU A 305 -9.00 -18.67 36.81
CA GLU A 305 -9.69 -19.04 35.55
C GLU A 305 -8.76 -19.02 34.34
N ALA A 306 -7.90 -18.00 34.23
CA ALA A 306 -6.88 -17.95 33.17
C ALA A 306 -5.87 -19.11 33.26
N SER A 307 -5.52 -19.54 34.49
CA SER A 307 -4.64 -20.70 34.73
C SER A 307 -5.34 -22.04 34.48
N PHE A 308 -6.67 -22.12 34.67
CA PHE A 308 -7.49 -23.29 34.37
C PHE A 308 -7.67 -23.50 32.86
N LEU A 309 -7.89 -22.42 32.11
CA LEU A 309 -7.93 -22.42 30.64
C LEU A 309 -6.60 -22.88 30.02
N ALA A 310 -5.46 -22.40 30.52
CA ALA A 310 -4.14 -22.79 30.04
C ALA A 310 -3.80 -24.27 30.30
N ARG A 311 -4.29 -24.88 31.40
CA ARG A 311 -4.10 -26.31 31.69
C ARG A 311 -4.94 -27.21 30.77
N ARG A 312 -6.09 -26.74 30.29
CA ARG A 312 -6.96 -27.47 29.35
C ARG A 312 -6.36 -27.50 27.93
N SER A 313 -5.64 -26.44 27.53
CA SER A 313 -4.88 -26.37 26.27
C SER A 313 -3.73 -27.40 26.18
N VAL A 314 -3.14 -27.79 27.33
CA VAL A 314 -2.03 -28.77 27.39
C VAL A 314 -2.53 -30.22 27.23
N LYS A 315 -3.79 -30.52 27.61
CA LYS A 315 -4.39 -31.85 27.37
C LYS A 315 -4.76 -32.07 25.89
N PHE A 316 -5.14 -31.02 25.16
CA PHE A 316 -5.44 -31.11 23.72
C PHE A 316 -4.19 -31.31 22.84
N LYS A 317 -3.01 -30.84 23.27
CA LYS A 317 -1.73 -31.08 22.57
C LYS A 317 -1.21 -32.53 22.66
N ARG A 318 -1.74 -33.35 23.57
CA ARG A 318 -1.36 -34.76 23.72
C ARG A 318 -2.14 -35.74 22.83
N VAL A 319 -3.27 -35.30 22.26
CA VAL A 319 -4.07 -36.15 21.34
C VAL A 319 -3.58 -36.01 19.89
N PHE A 320 -2.94 -34.90 19.53
CA PHE A 320 -2.38 -34.68 18.19
C PHE A 320 -0.99 -35.30 17.94
N ILE A 321 -0.38 -35.96 18.94
CA ILE A 321 0.95 -36.62 18.82
C ILE A 321 0.83 -38.15 18.65
N ALA A 322 -0.38 -38.70 18.49
CA ALA A 322 -0.60 -40.15 18.39
C ALA A 322 -1.02 -40.66 16.99
N MET A 323 -1.02 -39.82 15.95
CA MET A 323 -1.42 -40.24 14.59
C MET A 323 -0.38 -40.00 13.48
N ALA A 324 0.90 -39.83 13.83
CA ALA A 324 1.95 -39.71 12.81
C ALA A 324 3.24 -40.47 13.21
N SER A 325 3.20 -41.80 13.06
CA SER A 325 4.34 -42.73 13.04
C SER A 325 3.77 -44.11 12.70
N ALA A 326 4.19 -44.94 11.75
CA ALA A 326 5.22 -45.04 10.70
C ALA A 326 4.85 -46.36 9.90
N PRO A 327 5.71 -47.06 9.11
CA PRO A 327 6.70 -46.73 8.06
C PRO A 327 6.57 -47.62 6.77
N LEU A 328 7.61 -47.56 5.89
CA LEU A 328 8.10 -48.56 4.89
C LEU A 328 7.68 -48.31 3.41
N THR A 329 8.47 -48.50 2.34
CA THR A 329 9.88 -48.91 2.06
C THR A 329 10.20 -48.67 0.56
N ASP A 330 11.48 -48.77 0.21
CA ASP A 330 12.15 -48.57 -1.09
C ASP A 330 11.59 -49.22 -2.38
N ASN A 331 11.99 -48.56 -3.48
CA ASN A 331 12.60 -49.10 -4.73
C ASN A 331 11.83 -49.18 -6.06
N GLN A 332 12.55 -48.64 -7.07
CA GLN A 332 12.70 -49.04 -8.48
C GLN A 332 11.70 -48.64 -9.58
N GLN A 333 12.32 -48.07 -10.65
CA GLN A 333 12.04 -48.22 -12.09
C GLN A 333 10.72 -47.61 -12.62
N SER A 334 10.55 -47.12 -13.86
CA SER A 334 11.38 -46.62 -14.97
C SER A 334 10.40 -46.36 -16.14
N ILE A 335 10.55 -45.24 -16.88
CA ILE A 335 10.43 -45.13 -18.36
C ILE A 335 9.05 -45.24 -19.08
N ASN A 336 8.91 -44.33 -20.09
CA ASN A 336 8.00 -44.23 -21.25
C ASN A 336 6.64 -43.53 -21.01
N VAL A 337 6.20 -42.57 -21.85
CA VAL A 337 5.91 -42.72 -23.29
C VAL A 337 6.05 -41.40 -24.08
N ALA A 338 6.73 -41.53 -25.23
CA ALA A 338 6.56 -40.97 -26.58
C ALA A 338 6.03 -39.55 -26.88
N ALA A 339 6.73 -38.97 -27.86
CA ALA A 339 6.45 -37.76 -28.62
C ALA A 339 5.29 -37.89 -29.61
N ASN A 340 4.69 -36.75 -29.97
CA ASN A 340 4.51 -36.41 -31.38
C ASN A 340 4.42 -34.89 -31.58
N ASP A 341 5.14 -34.42 -32.59
CA ASP A 341 5.45 -33.05 -32.96
C ASP A 341 4.79 -32.74 -34.31
N LYS A 342 4.29 -31.52 -34.54
CA LYS A 342 4.17 -30.86 -35.86
C LYS A 342 4.03 -29.32 -35.73
N GLY A 343 5.16 -28.61 -35.80
CA GLY A 343 5.46 -27.63 -36.87
C GLY A 343 4.97 -26.17 -36.75
N SER A 344 5.90 -25.23 -36.55
CA SER A 344 6.46 -24.37 -37.63
C SER A 344 7.44 -23.31 -37.07
N GLU A 345 8.49 -23.02 -37.85
CA GLU A 345 9.73 -22.33 -37.48
C GLU A 345 9.66 -20.79 -37.54
N SER A 346 10.43 -20.10 -36.69
CA SER A 346 11.52 -19.22 -37.17
C SER A 346 12.36 -18.61 -36.03
N GLY A 347 13.69 -18.69 -36.20
CA GLY A 347 14.69 -17.67 -35.81
C GLY A 347 14.99 -17.47 -34.32
N GLY A 348 15.87 -18.29 -33.74
CA GLY A 348 16.41 -18.04 -32.38
C GLY A 348 17.78 -18.67 -32.14
N ILE A 349 18.67 -17.90 -31.51
CA ILE A 349 20.02 -18.26 -31.09
C ILE A 349 20.09 -19.68 -30.51
N SER A 350 21.11 -20.44 -30.92
CA SER A 350 21.23 -21.88 -30.70
C SER A 350 20.92 -22.32 -29.26
N HIS A 351 19.77 -22.97 -29.07
CA HIS A 351 19.37 -23.72 -27.86
C HIS A 351 20.48 -24.66 -27.35
N LYS A 352 21.43 -25.05 -28.22
CA LYS A 352 22.56 -25.91 -27.94
C LYS A 352 23.67 -25.19 -27.15
N GLN A 353 23.87 -23.88 -27.34
CA GLN A 353 24.85 -23.08 -26.57
C GLN A 353 24.36 -22.84 -25.14
N ALA A 354 23.12 -22.37 -24.97
CA ALA A 354 22.52 -22.16 -23.65
C ALA A 354 22.49 -23.46 -22.82
N LYS A 355 22.15 -24.60 -23.43
CA LYS A 355 22.13 -25.91 -22.76
C LYS A 355 23.53 -26.42 -22.40
N LYS A 356 24.55 -26.07 -23.20
CA LYS A 356 25.96 -26.42 -22.94
C LYS A 356 26.56 -25.56 -21.83
N GLU A 357 26.20 -24.28 -21.76
CA GLU A 357 26.57 -23.38 -20.66
C GLU A 357 25.90 -23.77 -19.35
N ALA A 358 24.61 -24.11 -19.39
CA ALA A 358 23.87 -24.63 -18.22
C ALA A 358 24.45 -25.96 -17.71
N MET A 359 24.84 -26.89 -18.59
CA MET A 359 25.52 -28.13 -18.16
C MET A 359 26.92 -27.87 -17.59
N LYS A 360 27.65 -26.88 -18.12
CA LYS A 360 28.97 -26.50 -17.63
C LYS A 360 28.89 -25.84 -16.25
N SER A 361 27.88 -24.99 -16.02
CA SER A 361 27.61 -24.37 -14.71
C SER A 361 27.13 -25.39 -13.67
N GLU A 362 26.26 -26.33 -14.04
CA GLU A 362 25.79 -27.43 -13.17
C GLU A 362 26.94 -28.35 -12.75
N LYS A 363 27.83 -28.71 -13.69
CA LYS A 363 29.02 -29.54 -13.40
C LYS A 363 30.04 -28.81 -12.54
N LEU A 364 30.17 -27.49 -12.71
CA LEU A 364 30.99 -26.65 -11.84
C LEU A 364 30.40 -26.58 -10.42
N ARG A 365 29.07 -26.42 -10.31
CA ARG A 365 28.34 -26.39 -9.03
C ARG A 365 28.55 -27.68 -8.24
N LYS A 366 28.38 -28.84 -8.88
CA LYS A 366 28.62 -30.15 -8.23
C LYS A 366 30.08 -30.35 -7.80
N LYS A 367 31.05 -29.86 -8.58
CA LYS A 367 32.46 -29.88 -8.16
C LYS A 367 32.73 -28.97 -6.95
N GLN A 368 32.08 -27.80 -6.90
CA GLN A 368 32.18 -26.88 -5.78
C GLN A 368 31.52 -27.42 -4.51
N GLU A 369 30.37 -28.11 -4.63
CA GLU A 369 29.72 -28.79 -3.50
C GLU A 369 30.59 -29.90 -2.91
N VAL A 370 31.21 -30.73 -3.75
CA VAL A 370 32.12 -31.79 -3.29
C VAL A 370 33.39 -31.21 -2.65
N ALA A 371 33.95 -30.14 -3.23
CA ALA A 371 35.09 -29.43 -2.64
C ALA A 371 34.73 -28.81 -1.28
N ALA A 372 33.54 -28.21 -1.15
CA ALA A 372 33.05 -27.63 0.10
C ALA A 372 32.92 -28.69 1.19
N VAL A 373 32.33 -29.86 0.90
CA VAL A 373 32.19 -30.96 1.88
C VAL A 373 33.55 -31.50 2.35
N THR A 374 34.52 -31.59 1.43
CA THR A 374 35.88 -32.07 1.74
C THR A 374 36.67 -31.05 2.57
N ASP A 375 36.53 -29.76 2.27
CA ASP A 375 37.10 -28.67 3.07
C ASP A 375 36.48 -28.61 4.47
N THR A 376 35.15 -28.77 4.61
CA THR A 376 34.46 -28.81 5.91
C THR A 376 34.99 -29.94 6.80
N ALA A 377 35.19 -31.15 6.24
CA ALA A 377 35.74 -32.29 7.00
C ALA A 377 37.20 -32.05 7.47
N SER A 378 38.01 -31.34 6.68
CA SER A 378 39.38 -30.97 7.05
C SER A 378 39.43 -29.83 8.07
N GLN A 379 38.49 -28.88 8.01
CA GLN A 379 38.37 -27.76 8.95
C GLN A 379 37.97 -28.25 10.35
N ILE A 380 37.00 -29.17 10.45
CA ILE A 380 36.54 -29.75 11.74
C ILE A 380 37.71 -30.34 12.52
N LYS A 381 38.59 -31.10 11.86
CA LYS A 381 39.77 -31.73 12.50
C LYS A 381 40.83 -30.73 12.98
N SER A 382 40.86 -29.53 12.40
CA SER A 382 41.81 -28.45 12.77
C SER A 382 41.24 -27.45 13.78
N LEU A 383 39.91 -27.32 13.85
CA LEU A 383 39.19 -26.52 14.82
C LEU A 383 39.30 -27.12 16.23
N GLU A 384 39.28 -28.45 16.37
CA GLU A 384 39.41 -29.13 17.68
C GLU A 384 40.73 -28.85 18.43
N LEU A 385 41.76 -28.33 17.75
CA LEU A 385 43.09 -28.01 18.31
C LEU A 385 43.32 -26.51 18.56
N ASP A 386 42.37 -25.64 18.19
CA ASP A 386 42.49 -24.19 18.38
C ASP A 386 41.76 -23.72 19.66
N PRO A 387 42.46 -23.09 20.62
CA PRO A 387 41.84 -22.55 21.84
C PRO A 387 40.68 -21.59 21.61
N ARG A 388 40.58 -20.99 20.41
CA ARG A 388 39.52 -20.03 20.03
C ARG A 388 38.54 -20.56 18.99
N ALA A 389 38.44 -21.89 18.81
CA ALA A 389 37.53 -22.49 17.84
C ALA A 389 36.05 -22.09 18.02
N GLY A 390 35.63 -21.68 19.22
CA GLY A 390 34.28 -21.18 19.48
C GLY A 390 34.03 -19.72 19.05
N ASP A 391 35.07 -18.95 18.72
CA ASP A 391 34.97 -17.53 18.35
C ASP A 391 34.75 -17.31 16.83
N TYR A 392 34.77 -18.37 16.03
CA TYR A 392 34.55 -18.30 14.59
C TYR A 392 34.00 -19.59 13.99
N GLY A 393 33.48 -19.51 12.78
CA GLY A 393 32.95 -20.66 12.04
C GLY A 393 31.66 -20.34 11.31
N ASP A 394 31.10 -21.34 10.62
CA ASP A 394 29.75 -21.26 10.07
C ASP A 394 28.73 -21.47 11.20
N ILE A 395 27.71 -20.62 11.27
CA ILE A 395 26.65 -20.74 12.29
C ILE A 395 25.79 -21.96 11.95
N PRO A 396 25.63 -22.94 12.86
CA PRO A 396 24.73 -24.06 12.65
C PRO A 396 23.28 -23.61 12.43
N LEU A 397 22.52 -24.35 11.63
CA LEU A 397 21.13 -24.00 11.33
C LEU A 397 20.27 -23.90 12.60
N GLU A 398 20.56 -24.74 13.59
CA GLU A 398 19.88 -24.78 14.89
C GLU A 398 20.06 -23.47 15.67
N GLU A 399 21.20 -22.81 15.52
CA GLU A 399 21.48 -21.50 16.12
C GLU A 399 20.84 -20.34 15.36
N LEU A 400 20.52 -20.53 14.07
CA LEU A 400 19.73 -19.57 13.31
C LEU A 400 18.22 -19.72 13.58
N GLN A 401 17.77 -20.94 13.92
CA GLN A 401 16.38 -21.30 14.22
C GLN A 401 16.10 -21.32 15.74
N LEU A 402 16.53 -20.26 16.44
CA LEU A 402 16.38 -20.19 17.90
C LEU A 402 14.90 -20.32 18.32
N LYS A 403 14.66 -21.18 19.30
CA LYS A 403 13.33 -21.40 19.90
C LYS A 403 12.85 -20.22 20.77
N ALA A 404 13.75 -19.29 21.08
CA ALA A 404 13.47 -18.07 21.83
C ALA A 404 14.32 -16.91 21.33
N VAL A 405 13.84 -15.68 21.50
CA VAL A 405 14.57 -14.46 21.13
C VAL A 405 15.85 -14.35 21.96
N SER A 406 17.02 -14.27 21.32
CA SER A 406 18.32 -14.28 22.01
C SER A 406 18.66 -13.03 22.81
N GLY A 407 17.91 -11.93 22.63
CA GLY A 407 18.19 -10.64 23.26
C GLY A 407 19.47 -9.94 22.77
N ARG A 408 20.24 -10.55 21.87
CA ARG A 408 21.48 -9.96 21.32
C ARG A 408 21.14 -8.73 20.49
N LYS A 409 21.61 -7.57 20.94
CA LYS A 409 21.44 -6.29 20.23
C LYS A 409 22.44 -6.19 19.08
N ARG A 410 21.93 -6.10 17.85
CA ARG A 410 22.75 -5.84 16.66
C ARG A 410 22.81 -4.35 16.37
N THR A 411 24.01 -3.83 16.17
CA THR A 411 24.25 -2.44 15.78
C THR A 411 24.24 -2.35 14.26
N LYS A 412 23.50 -1.38 13.70
CA LYS A 412 23.55 -1.11 12.25
C LYS A 412 24.83 -0.32 11.94
N ILE A 413 25.48 -0.66 10.84
CA ILE A 413 26.76 -0.06 10.43
C ILE A 413 26.64 1.47 10.27
N TRP A 414 25.50 1.95 9.79
CA TRP A 414 25.21 3.38 9.62
C TRP A 414 25.30 4.21 10.92
N PHE A 415 25.12 3.58 12.09
CA PHE A 415 25.20 4.26 13.39
C PHE A 415 26.58 4.22 14.03
N LEU A 416 27.57 3.61 13.36
CA LEU A 416 28.93 3.55 13.89
C LEU A 416 29.62 4.90 13.71
N ASN A 417 29.96 5.55 14.82
CA ASN A 417 30.65 6.83 14.87
C ASN A 417 31.72 6.80 15.99
N SER A 418 32.44 7.90 16.15
CA SER A 418 33.49 8.04 17.16
C SER A 418 32.98 7.98 18.60
N GLU A 419 31.69 8.25 18.85
CA GLU A 419 31.08 8.21 20.20
C GLU A 419 30.99 6.77 20.75
N LEU A 420 30.99 5.78 19.85
CA LEU A 420 30.97 4.37 20.23
C LEU A 420 32.36 3.78 20.48
N ALA A 421 33.43 4.57 20.39
CA ALA A 421 34.79 4.10 20.62
C ALA A 421 34.94 3.37 21.98
N GLY A 422 35.63 2.23 21.98
CA GLY A 422 35.78 1.35 23.14
C GLY A 422 34.57 0.45 23.44
N SER A 423 33.42 0.66 22.79
CA SER A 423 32.23 -0.17 23.00
C SER A 423 32.29 -1.46 22.19
N THR A 424 31.78 -2.55 22.76
CA THR A 424 31.58 -3.81 22.04
C THR A 424 30.29 -3.75 21.24
N VAL A 425 30.36 -4.10 19.96
CA VAL A 425 29.23 -4.13 19.03
C VAL A 425 29.12 -5.48 18.34
N LEU A 426 27.89 -5.89 18.03
CA LEU A 426 27.58 -7.03 17.18
C LEU A 426 26.98 -6.51 15.86
N LEU A 427 27.64 -6.79 14.75
CA LEU A 427 27.24 -6.36 13.41
C LEU A 427 26.81 -7.55 12.58
N ARG A 428 25.88 -7.35 11.64
CA ARG A 428 25.55 -8.31 10.58
C ARG A 428 25.65 -7.61 9.23
N GLY A 429 26.41 -8.19 8.30
CA GLY A 429 26.58 -7.61 6.96
C GLY A 429 27.21 -8.57 5.97
N TYR A 430 27.37 -8.10 4.74
CA TYR A 430 28.07 -8.81 3.68
C TYR A 430 29.58 -8.60 3.83
N ALA A 431 30.36 -9.67 3.74
CA ALA A 431 31.81 -9.61 3.58
C ALA A 431 32.12 -9.09 2.17
N GLN A 432 32.24 -7.77 2.01
CA GLN A 432 32.41 -7.15 0.69
C GLN A 432 33.83 -7.37 0.16
N THR A 433 34.82 -7.04 0.99
CA THR A 433 36.23 -7.13 0.64
C THR A 433 36.97 -7.84 1.77
N ILE A 434 37.83 -8.80 1.42
CA ILE A 434 38.65 -9.55 2.37
C ILE A 434 40.08 -9.45 1.86
N ARG A 435 40.97 -8.87 2.67
CA ARG A 435 42.37 -8.65 2.33
C ARG A 435 43.26 -9.35 3.36
N PRO A 436 43.85 -10.51 3.03
CA PRO A 436 44.87 -11.12 3.86
C PRO A 436 46.13 -10.25 3.87
N VAL A 437 46.74 -10.06 5.04
CA VAL A 437 48.02 -9.34 5.21
C VAL A 437 49.11 -10.31 5.62
N SER A 438 48.84 -11.16 6.61
CA SER A 438 49.72 -12.23 7.05
C SER A 438 48.91 -13.35 7.69
N LYS A 439 49.56 -14.45 8.09
CA LYS A 439 48.91 -15.51 8.89
C LYS A 439 48.36 -15.01 10.24
N LYS A 440 48.76 -13.81 10.68
CA LYS A 440 48.36 -13.19 11.95
C LYS A 440 47.42 -12.00 11.76
N MET A 441 47.12 -11.59 10.52
CA MET A 441 46.35 -10.37 10.29
C MET A 441 45.58 -10.40 8.96
N ALA A 442 44.32 -9.99 9.01
CA ALA A 442 43.48 -9.74 7.83
C ALA A 442 42.58 -8.52 8.04
N PHE A 443 42.29 -7.82 6.95
CA PHE A 443 41.26 -6.77 6.90
C PHE A 443 40.01 -7.30 6.24
N LEU A 444 38.85 -6.97 6.80
CA LEU A 444 37.55 -7.25 6.20
C LEU A 444 36.77 -5.93 6.09
N VAL A 445 36.14 -5.68 4.96
CA VAL A 445 35.15 -4.61 4.82
C VAL A 445 33.78 -5.24 4.89
N VAL A 446 33.01 -4.85 5.91
CA VAL A 446 31.65 -5.36 6.12
C VAL A 446 30.66 -4.32 5.64
N ARG A 447 29.77 -4.72 4.73
CA ARG A 447 28.73 -3.86 4.15
C ARG A 447 27.35 -4.21 4.70
N ASN A 448 26.58 -3.19 5.05
CA ASN A 448 25.15 -3.31 5.30
C ASN A 448 24.46 -2.15 4.59
N SER A 449 23.59 -2.47 3.62
CA SER A 449 23.00 -1.47 2.72
C SER A 449 24.10 -0.67 2.00
N MET A 450 24.03 0.65 2.02
CA MET A 450 25.00 1.62 1.49
C MET A 450 26.15 1.96 2.46
N SER A 451 26.16 1.42 3.69
CA SER A 451 27.24 1.63 4.65
C SER A 451 28.24 0.48 4.68
N THR A 452 29.51 0.84 4.80
CA THR A 452 30.65 -0.05 5.01
C THR A 452 31.47 0.39 6.22
N VAL A 453 32.03 -0.59 6.93
CA VAL A 453 33.00 -0.39 8.02
C VAL A 453 34.17 -1.34 7.84
N GLN A 454 35.38 -0.88 8.19
CA GLN A 454 36.57 -1.70 8.22
C GLN A 454 36.61 -2.50 9.52
N CYS A 455 36.86 -3.80 9.41
CA CYS A 455 37.06 -4.73 10.50
C CYS A 455 38.50 -5.26 10.43
N ILE A 456 39.22 -5.16 11.53
CA ILE A 456 40.60 -5.64 11.67
C ILE A 456 40.58 -6.92 12.49
N LEU A 457 41.10 -7.99 11.90
CA LEU A 457 41.32 -9.26 12.58
C LEU A 457 42.82 -9.45 12.78
N THR A 458 43.28 -9.39 14.03
CA THR A 458 44.68 -9.60 14.44
C THR A 458 44.78 -10.72 15.46
N VAL A 459 45.86 -11.50 15.38
CA VAL A 459 46.21 -12.49 16.41
C VAL A 459 46.97 -11.78 17.53
N GLY A 460 46.38 -11.76 18.72
CA GLY A 460 46.97 -11.29 19.97
C GLY A 460 46.69 -12.27 21.11
N GLU A 461 47.12 -11.94 22.32
CA GLU A 461 46.90 -12.80 23.51
C GLU A 461 45.40 -13.01 23.77
N ASP A 462 44.61 -11.93 23.68
CA ASP A 462 43.17 -11.92 24.02
C ASP A 462 42.20 -11.89 22.81
N CYS A 463 42.70 -12.03 21.58
CA CYS A 463 41.84 -12.09 20.39
C CYS A 463 42.50 -12.76 19.19
N GLY A 464 41.69 -13.41 18.36
CA GLY A 464 42.12 -14.01 17.11
C GLY A 464 43.01 -15.24 17.29
N SER A 465 42.98 -16.12 16.30
CA SER A 465 43.93 -17.23 16.15
C SER A 465 44.38 -17.29 14.68
N PRO A 466 45.52 -17.90 14.35
CA PRO A 466 45.93 -18.10 12.96
C PRO A 466 44.85 -18.84 12.13
N GLN A 467 44.12 -19.75 12.75
CA GLN A 467 43.03 -20.51 12.16
C GLN A 467 41.78 -19.63 11.94
N MET A 468 41.46 -18.72 12.87
CA MET A 468 40.42 -17.71 12.68
C MET A 468 40.73 -16.79 11.50
N VAL A 469 41.99 -16.33 11.39
CA VAL A 469 42.45 -15.54 10.23
C VAL A 469 42.30 -16.36 8.95
N LYS A 470 42.72 -17.63 8.96
CA LYS A 470 42.55 -18.53 7.82
C LYS A 470 41.08 -18.68 7.43
N PHE A 471 40.18 -18.90 8.39
CA PHE A 471 38.73 -18.98 8.16
C PHE A 471 38.20 -17.69 7.51
N ALA A 472 38.53 -16.53 8.10
CA ALA A 472 38.11 -15.23 7.59
C ALA A 472 38.57 -15.00 6.14
N THR A 473 39.83 -15.32 5.84
CA THR A 473 40.41 -15.20 4.49
C THR A 473 39.88 -16.23 3.49
N GLY A 474 39.30 -17.32 3.98
CA GLY A 474 38.63 -18.35 3.19
C GLY A 474 37.15 -18.09 2.93
N LEU A 475 36.58 -16.98 3.45
CA LEU A 475 35.21 -16.57 3.12
C LEU A 475 35.14 -16.08 1.67
N SER A 476 34.08 -16.46 0.97
CA SER A 476 33.74 -15.88 -0.33
C SER A 476 33.17 -14.48 -0.15
N ARG A 477 33.46 -13.59 -1.10
CA ARG A 477 32.85 -12.25 -1.17
C ARG A 477 31.33 -12.37 -1.19
N GLU A 478 30.64 -11.40 -0.59
CA GLU A 478 29.18 -11.37 -0.41
C GLU A 478 28.61 -12.45 0.52
N SER A 479 29.44 -13.19 1.26
CA SER A 479 28.97 -14.02 2.39
C SER A 479 28.36 -13.13 3.48
N ILE A 480 27.26 -13.57 4.09
CA ILE A 480 26.66 -12.87 5.23
C ILE A 480 27.39 -13.31 6.48
N ILE A 481 27.92 -12.35 7.23
CA ILE A 481 28.69 -12.59 8.44
C ILE A 481 28.15 -11.80 9.64
N ASP A 482 28.28 -12.40 10.81
CA ASP A 482 28.15 -11.73 12.11
C ASP A 482 29.55 -11.41 12.64
N VAL A 483 29.79 -10.16 13.00
CA VAL A 483 31.05 -9.69 13.57
C VAL A 483 30.80 -9.11 14.95
N GLU A 484 31.41 -9.69 15.97
CA GLU A 484 31.46 -9.13 17.31
C GLU A 484 32.84 -8.53 17.53
N GLY A 485 32.91 -7.27 17.95
CA GLY A 485 34.19 -6.58 18.12
C GLY A 485 34.08 -5.25 18.84
N VAL A 486 35.23 -4.65 19.11
CA VAL A 486 35.34 -3.37 19.81
C VAL A 486 35.56 -2.25 18.81
N VAL A 487 34.79 -1.17 18.91
CA VAL A 487 34.97 0.00 18.05
C VAL A 487 36.24 0.74 18.45
N SER A 488 37.03 1.15 17.46
CA SER A 488 38.27 1.90 17.66
C SER A 488 38.39 3.01 16.61
N ILE A 489 39.16 4.05 16.94
CA ILE A 489 39.41 5.19 16.07
C ILE A 489 40.72 4.93 15.33
N PRO A 490 40.72 4.87 13.99
CA PRO A 490 41.93 4.69 13.22
C PRO A 490 42.82 5.94 13.32
N LYS A 491 44.14 5.76 13.20
CA LYS A 491 45.09 6.89 13.20
C LYS A 491 44.95 7.74 11.94
N ASP A 492 44.73 7.08 10.80
CA ASP A 492 44.55 7.70 9.49
C ASP A 492 43.11 7.52 9.00
N PRO A 493 42.54 8.47 8.24
CA PRO A 493 41.21 8.34 7.66
C PRO A 493 41.06 7.10 6.76
N ILE A 494 39.94 6.38 6.91
CA ILE A 494 39.69 5.16 6.16
C ILE A 494 39.10 5.54 4.80
N LYS A 495 39.85 5.25 3.72
CA LYS A 495 39.42 5.52 2.34
C LYS A 495 38.45 4.47 1.78
N GLY A 496 38.55 3.22 2.23
CA GLY A 496 37.79 2.08 1.69
C GLY A 496 36.44 1.81 2.36
N ALA A 497 36.03 2.64 3.33
CA ALA A 497 34.81 2.44 4.09
C ALA A 497 34.06 3.77 4.30
N THR A 498 32.73 3.71 4.42
CA THR A 498 31.92 4.90 4.70
C THR A 498 32.10 5.41 6.12
N GLN A 499 32.29 4.49 7.09
CA GLN A 499 32.46 4.85 8.49
C GLN A 499 33.93 5.13 8.79
N GLN A 500 34.19 6.21 9.53
CA GLN A 500 35.55 6.63 9.93
C GLN A 500 35.97 6.04 11.29
N VAL A 501 35.47 4.84 11.58
CA VAL A 501 35.86 4.01 12.72
C VAL A 501 36.15 2.61 12.21
N GLU A 502 36.92 1.83 12.98
CA GLU A 502 37.23 0.44 12.67
C GLU A 502 36.85 -0.49 13.81
N ILE A 503 36.55 -1.74 13.49
CA ILE A 503 36.16 -2.77 14.45
C ILE A 503 37.32 -3.73 14.69
N GLN A 504 37.80 -3.79 15.92
CA GLN A 504 38.75 -4.82 16.36
C GLN A 504 37.98 -6.11 16.62
N VAL A 505 38.09 -7.06 15.70
CA VAL A 505 37.28 -8.27 15.66
C VAL A 505 37.63 -9.18 16.84
N ARG A 506 36.61 -9.61 17.59
CA ARG A 506 36.70 -10.61 18.66
C ARG A 506 36.10 -11.94 18.23
N LYS A 507 34.96 -11.90 17.54
CA LYS A 507 34.29 -13.10 17.00
C LYS A 507 33.80 -12.85 15.58
N LEU A 508 33.84 -13.88 14.74
CA LEU A 508 33.47 -13.82 13.34
C LEU A 508 32.75 -15.09 12.91
N TYR A 509 31.46 -14.98 12.65
CA TYR A 509 30.66 -16.12 12.23
C TYR A 509 30.07 -15.91 10.84
N CYS A 510 30.08 -16.96 10.02
CA CYS A 510 29.42 -16.98 8.73
C CYS A 510 27.97 -17.44 8.89
N VAL A 511 27.03 -16.56 8.63
CA VAL A 511 25.58 -16.82 8.69
C VAL A 511 25.14 -17.57 7.44
N ASN A 512 25.66 -17.15 6.28
CA ASN A 512 25.37 -17.79 5.01
C ASN A 512 26.51 -17.52 4.03
N ARG A 513 27.11 -18.59 3.51
CA ARG A 513 28.27 -18.51 2.63
C ARG A 513 27.82 -18.26 1.20
N ALA A 514 28.42 -17.26 0.55
CA ALA A 514 28.15 -16.97 -0.85
C ALA A 514 28.88 -17.96 -1.77
N VAL A 515 28.45 -18.04 -3.03
CA VAL A 515 29.21 -18.77 -4.05
C VAL A 515 30.57 -18.09 -4.26
N PRO A 516 31.67 -18.83 -4.46
CA PRO A 516 33.00 -18.23 -4.63
C PRO A 516 33.12 -17.33 -5.86
N ASN A 517 32.46 -17.71 -6.95
CA ASN A 517 32.51 -16.98 -8.23
C ASN A 517 31.18 -16.25 -8.43
N LEU A 518 31.19 -14.95 -8.14
CA LEU A 518 30.06 -14.07 -8.42
C LEU A 518 30.00 -13.74 -9.92
N PRO A 519 28.80 -13.48 -10.49
CA PRO A 519 28.67 -13.04 -11.88
C PRO A 519 29.48 -11.78 -12.23
N PHE A 520 29.64 -10.87 -11.26
CA PHE A 520 30.54 -9.72 -11.31
C PHE A 520 30.87 -9.28 -9.88
N ASN A 521 31.93 -8.48 -9.69
CA ASN A 521 32.20 -7.86 -8.39
C ASN A 521 31.37 -6.59 -8.22
N LEU A 522 30.87 -6.35 -7.01
CA LEU A 522 30.13 -5.13 -6.70
C LEU A 522 30.97 -3.87 -6.90
N GLU A 523 32.27 -3.92 -6.60
CA GLU A 523 33.18 -2.80 -6.81
C GLU A 523 33.25 -2.41 -8.28
N ASP A 524 33.36 -3.39 -9.20
CA ASP A 524 33.36 -3.15 -10.64
C ASP A 524 32.03 -2.55 -11.12
N ALA A 525 30.90 -3.02 -10.57
CA ALA A 525 29.57 -2.51 -10.89
C ALA A 525 29.25 -1.14 -10.25
N ALA A 526 30.00 -0.71 -9.24
CA ALA A 526 29.82 0.54 -8.53
C ALA A 526 30.71 1.69 -9.05
N ARG A 527 31.65 1.40 -9.96
CA ARG A 527 32.52 2.41 -10.57
C ARG A 527 31.73 3.41 -11.41
N SER A 528 32.22 4.65 -11.40
CA SER A 528 31.73 5.75 -12.22
C SER A 528 32.45 5.84 -13.57
N GLU A 529 31.83 6.52 -14.54
CA GLU A 529 32.49 6.83 -15.83
C GLU A 529 33.79 7.62 -15.64
N ARG A 530 33.82 8.56 -14.67
CA ARG A 530 35.02 9.34 -14.34
C ARG A 530 36.20 8.47 -13.89
N GLU A 531 35.94 7.34 -13.24
CA GLU A 531 37.00 6.39 -12.87
C GLU A 531 37.54 5.64 -14.07
N PHE A 532 36.68 5.29 -15.04
CA PHE A 532 37.12 4.70 -16.31
C PHE A 532 37.94 5.70 -17.13
N GLU A 533 37.49 6.94 -17.26
CA GLU A 533 38.24 8.00 -17.96
C GLU A 533 39.63 8.24 -17.34
N LYS A 534 39.71 8.25 -16.00
CA LYS A 534 40.99 8.38 -15.29
C LYS A 534 41.90 7.18 -15.52
N ALA A 535 41.35 5.97 -15.49
CA ALA A 535 42.11 4.75 -15.71
C ALA A 535 42.63 4.67 -17.16
N GLU A 536 41.82 5.05 -18.14
CA GLU A 536 42.24 5.16 -19.54
C GLU A 536 43.37 6.18 -19.72
N ALA A 537 43.29 7.34 -19.03
CA ALA A 537 44.34 8.35 -19.05
C ALA A 537 45.66 7.87 -18.39
N THR A 538 45.61 6.97 -17.42
CA THR A 538 46.79 6.39 -16.75
C THR A 538 47.26 5.07 -17.36
N GLY A 539 46.54 4.52 -18.35
CA GLY A 539 46.80 3.21 -18.94
C GLY A 539 46.43 2.02 -18.05
N GLU A 540 45.64 2.25 -17.00
CA GLU A 540 45.11 1.19 -16.12
C GLU A 540 43.87 0.53 -16.76
N GLN A 541 43.85 -0.81 -16.80
CA GLN A 541 42.72 -1.54 -17.35
C GLN A 541 41.72 -1.90 -16.26
N LEU A 542 40.56 -1.23 -16.26
CA LEU A 542 39.45 -1.52 -15.35
C LEU A 542 38.36 -2.36 -16.04
N VAL A 543 37.72 -3.24 -15.27
CA VAL A 543 36.59 -4.05 -15.76
C VAL A 543 35.32 -3.21 -15.70
N ARG A 544 34.61 -3.14 -16.84
CA ARG A 544 33.32 -2.47 -17.00
C ARG A 544 32.20 -3.50 -17.05
N VAL A 545 31.20 -3.35 -16.17
CA VAL A 545 30.03 -4.25 -16.13
C VAL A 545 28.90 -3.64 -16.94
N GLY A 546 28.53 -4.29 -18.06
CA GLY A 546 27.46 -3.82 -18.94
C GLY A 546 26.08 -3.83 -18.27
N GLN A 547 25.19 -2.92 -18.71
CA GLN A 547 23.86 -2.76 -18.13
C GLN A 547 23.04 -4.06 -18.18
N ASP A 548 23.07 -4.80 -19.29
CA ASP A 548 22.34 -6.07 -19.40
C ASP A 548 22.84 -7.13 -18.42
N THR A 549 24.16 -7.23 -18.20
CA THR A 549 24.71 -8.13 -17.19
C THR A 549 24.24 -7.75 -15.78
N ARG A 550 24.19 -6.45 -15.49
CA ARG A 550 23.67 -5.93 -14.21
C ARG A 550 22.20 -6.26 -14.02
N LEU A 551 21.38 -6.08 -15.06
CA LEU A 551 19.94 -6.37 -15.02
C LEU A 551 19.66 -7.88 -14.99
N ASN A 552 20.45 -8.72 -15.68
CA ASN A 552 20.31 -10.17 -15.63
C ASN A 552 20.65 -10.75 -14.23
N HIS A 553 21.50 -10.05 -13.48
CA HIS A 553 21.80 -10.37 -12.08
C HIS A 553 21.34 -9.25 -11.13
N ARG A 554 20.12 -8.73 -11.37
CA ARG A 554 19.59 -7.54 -10.68
C ARG A 554 19.68 -7.60 -9.17
N VAL A 555 19.42 -8.75 -8.56
CA VAL A 555 19.50 -8.93 -7.09
C VAL A 555 20.90 -8.62 -6.53
N LEU A 556 21.96 -8.93 -7.28
CA LEU A 556 23.33 -8.58 -6.90
C LEU A 556 23.61 -7.10 -7.16
N ASP A 557 23.18 -6.58 -8.32
CA ASP A 557 23.35 -5.17 -8.68
C ASP A 557 22.66 -4.21 -7.70
N LEU A 558 21.48 -4.58 -7.20
CA LEU A 558 20.73 -3.82 -6.19
C LEU A 558 21.51 -3.62 -4.88
N ARG A 559 22.59 -4.37 -4.65
CA ARG A 559 23.44 -4.23 -3.45
C ARG A 559 24.46 -3.10 -3.55
N THR A 560 24.68 -2.54 -4.73
CA THR A 560 25.57 -1.37 -4.91
C THR A 560 25.04 -0.16 -4.14
N PRO A 561 25.93 0.71 -3.60
CA PRO A 561 25.50 1.88 -2.83
C PRO A 561 24.56 2.81 -3.61
N ALA A 562 24.82 3.05 -4.89
CA ALA A 562 23.98 3.91 -5.72
C ALA A 562 22.57 3.32 -5.90
N ASN A 563 22.42 2.03 -6.24
CA ASN A 563 21.09 1.42 -6.32
C ASN A 563 20.37 1.44 -4.96
N GLN A 564 21.07 1.13 -3.86
CA GLN A 564 20.51 1.25 -2.52
C GLN A 564 19.98 2.66 -2.22
N ALA A 565 20.69 3.69 -2.67
CA ALA A 565 20.27 5.08 -2.52
C ALA A 565 19.12 5.46 -3.47
N THR A 566 19.20 5.12 -4.76
CA THR A 566 18.16 5.40 -5.76
C THR A 566 16.79 4.89 -5.32
N PHE A 567 16.70 3.67 -4.79
CA PHE A 567 15.41 3.12 -4.35
C PHE A 567 14.91 3.69 -3.01
N ARG A 568 15.79 4.29 -2.20
CA ARG A 568 15.38 5.10 -1.05
C ARG A 568 14.84 6.46 -1.50
N ILE A 569 15.50 7.13 -2.45
CA ILE A 569 14.97 8.36 -3.07
C ILE A 569 13.61 8.09 -3.69
N GLN A 570 13.45 6.99 -4.42
CA GLN A 570 12.16 6.57 -4.97
C GLN A 570 11.08 6.39 -3.90
N PHE A 571 11.42 5.75 -2.77
CA PHE A 571 10.52 5.66 -1.62
C PHE A 571 10.14 7.04 -1.09
N TYR A 572 11.09 7.96 -0.91
CA TYR A 572 10.80 9.30 -0.40
C TYR A 572 9.96 10.14 -1.38
N VAL A 573 10.17 10.01 -2.70
CA VAL A 573 9.29 10.63 -3.70
C VAL A 573 7.86 10.14 -3.55
N GLN A 574 7.69 8.81 -3.44
CA GLN A 574 6.39 8.18 -3.22
C GLN A 574 5.72 8.58 -1.90
N ASP A 575 6.50 8.67 -0.82
CA ASP A 575 6.00 9.03 0.51
C ASP A 575 5.63 10.52 0.55
N MET A 576 6.47 11.39 -0.01
CA MET A 576 6.19 12.83 -0.10
C MET A 576 4.98 13.13 -0.97
N PHE A 577 4.79 12.41 -2.07
CA PHE A 577 3.58 12.51 -2.89
C PHE A 577 2.32 12.25 -2.06
N ARG A 578 2.27 11.12 -1.33
CA ARG A 578 1.14 10.76 -0.47
C ARG A 578 0.97 11.73 0.69
N HIS A 579 2.07 12.11 1.35
CA HIS A 579 2.06 12.97 2.52
C HIS A 579 1.56 14.37 2.17
N PHE A 580 2.06 14.95 1.09
CA PHE A 580 1.66 16.27 0.59
C PHE A 580 0.18 16.28 0.21
N LEU A 581 -0.25 15.34 -0.64
CA LEU A 581 -1.64 15.31 -1.11
C LEU A 581 -2.64 15.05 0.03
N ARG A 582 -2.29 14.22 1.01
CA ARG A 582 -3.11 14.06 2.23
C ARG A 582 -3.28 15.37 3.01
N ARG A 583 -2.24 16.21 3.07
CA ARG A 583 -2.33 17.55 3.71
C ARG A 583 -3.19 18.51 2.90
N GLU A 584 -3.26 18.34 1.58
CA GLU A 584 -4.16 19.06 0.67
C GLU A 584 -5.56 18.41 0.60
N ASN A 585 -5.94 17.58 1.58
CA ASN A 585 -7.22 16.89 1.69
C ASN A 585 -7.56 15.90 0.57
N PHE A 586 -6.57 15.33 -0.11
CA PHE A 586 -6.80 14.25 -1.05
C PHE A 586 -6.94 12.90 -0.33
N ILE A 587 -7.75 12.02 -0.93
CA ILE A 587 -7.96 10.64 -0.47
C ILE A 587 -7.25 9.68 -1.43
N GLY A 588 -6.46 8.75 -0.87
CA GLY A 588 -5.83 7.68 -1.65
C GLY A 588 -6.85 6.63 -2.08
N VAL A 589 -6.88 6.29 -3.37
CA VAL A 589 -7.78 5.28 -3.96
C VAL A 589 -6.98 4.19 -4.70
N CYS A 590 -7.62 3.04 -4.91
CA CYS A 590 -7.07 1.93 -5.67
C CYS A 590 -8.06 1.53 -6.76
N SER A 591 -7.67 1.68 -8.03
CA SER A 591 -8.51 1.31 -9.17
C SER A 591 -8.15 -0.07 -9.72
N PRO A 592 -9.10 -0.80 -10.33
CA PRO A 592 -8.80 -2.06 -10.98
C PRO A 592 -7.84 -1.84 -12.16
N LYS A 593 -6.95 -2.81 -12.39
CA LYS A 593 -6.00 -2.81 -13.52
C LYS A 593 -6.42 -3.72 -14.66
N LEU A 594 -7.49 -4.48 -14.47
CA LEU A 594 -8.14 -5.28 -15.49
C LEU A 594 -9.37 -4.51 -15.99
N THR A 595 -9.42 -4.30 -17.29
CA THR A 595 -10.46 -3.50 -17.95
C THR A 595 -11.00 -4.24 -19.18
N ALA A 596 -12.29 -4.06 -19.48
CA ALA A 596 -12.94 -4.72 -20.63
C ALA A 596 -12.52 -4.11 -21.98
N GLY A 597 -11.93 -2.92 -21.98
CA GLY A 597 -11.51 -2.19 -23.17
C GLY A 597 -10.47 -1.13 -22.85
N SER A 598 -9.90 -0.50 -23.90
CA SER A 598 -8.88 0.54 -23.73
C SER A 598 -9.46 1.77 -23.01
N SER A 599 -8.73 2.26 -22.01
CA SER A 599 -9.06 3.45 -21.24
C SER A 599 -8.79 4.77 -21.98
N GLU A 600 -8.17 4.77 -23.16
CA GLU A 600 -7.80 6.03 -23.84
C GLU A 600 -8.13 6.04 -25.34
N GLY A 601 -8.52 4.90 -25.94
CA GLY A 601 -8.79 4.78 -27.37
C GLY A 601 -7.52 4.92 -28.21
N GLY A 602 -7.34 4.08 -29.23
CA GLY A 602 -6.26 4.24 -30.22
C GLY A 602 -4.84 3.81 -29.79
N SER A 603 -4.57 3.53 -28.51
CA SER A 603 -3.25 3.08 -28.05
C SER A 603 -3.18 1.55 -27.87
N ALA A 604 -1.98 0.98 -28.03
CA ALA A 604 -1.76 -0.46 -27.87
C ALA A 604 -1.97 -0.89 -26.41
N VAL A 605 -2.75 -1.94 -26.18
CA VAL A 605 -3.02 -2.50 -24.85
C VAL A 605 -2.51 -3.94 -24.74
N PHE A 606 -2.06 -4.33 -23.55
CA PHE A 606 -1.82 -5.75 -23.25
C PHE A 606 -3.16 -6.46 -23.07
N LYS A 607 -3.45 -7.43 -23.92
CA LYS A 607 -4.68 -8.22 -23.90
C LYS A 607 -4.46 -9.53 -23.16
N LEU A 608 -5.48 -9.98 -22.45
CA LEU A 608 -5.51 -11.27 -21.76
C LEU A 608 -6.91 -11.90 -21.86
N ASP A 609 -6.96 -13.22 -21.72
CA ASP A 609 -8.21 -13.97 -21.58
C ASP A 609 -8.64 -13.98 -20.09
N TYR A 610 -9.80 -13.40 -19.81
CA TYR A 610 -10.41 -13.33 -18.50
C TYR A 610 -11.61 -14.27 -18.45
N MET A 611 -11.33 -15.55 -18.19
CA MET A 611 -12.35 -16.61 -18.08
C MET A 611 -13.24 -16.73 -19.33
N GLY A 612 -12.65 -16.66 -20.53
CA GLY A 612 -13.36 -16.69 -21.79
C GLY A 612 -13.89 -15.31 -22.26
N GLN A 613 -13.63 -14.24 -21.51
CA GLN A 613 -13.92 -12.87 -21.90
C GLN A 613 -12.63 -12.10 -22.19
N PRO A 614 -12.56 -11.29 -23.25
CA PRO A 614 -11.40 -10.46 -23.49
C PRO A 614 -11.27 -9.38 -22.40
N ALA A 615 -10.07 -9.25 -21.84
CA ALA A 615 -9.72 -8.14 -20.96
C ALA A 615 -8.37 -7.53 -21.38
N CYS A 616 -8.08 -6.35 -20.88
CA CYS A 616 -6.80 -5.69 -21.07
C CYS A 616 -6.30 -4.99 -19.81
N LEU A 617 -4.98 -4.80 -19.75
CA LEU A 617 -4.35 -4.05 -18.67
C LEU A 617 -4.56 -2.54 -18.86
N ALA A 618 -4.96 -1.87 -17.79
CA ALA A 618 -5.24 -0.44 -17.79
C ALA A 618 -3.98 0.37 -18.11
N GLN A 619 -4.05 1.22 -19.14
CA GLN A 619 -2.92 2.06 -19.54
C GLN A 619 -2.77 3.31 -18.69
N SER A 620 -3.83 3.66 -17.96
CA SER A 620 -3.87 4.79 -17.04
C SER A 620 -5.08 4.60 -16.11
N PRO A 621 -4.99 4.99 -14.82
CA PRO A 621 -6.15 5.01 -13.93
C PRO A 621 -7.14 6.15 -14.23
N GLN A 622 -6.89 6.96 -15.27
CA GLN A 622 -7.60 8.21 -15.58
C GLN A 622 -9.13 8.12 -15.60
N PHE A 623 -9.71 7.06 -16.18
CA PHE A 623 -11.18 6.90 -16.20
C PHE A 623 -11.75 6.68 -14.81
N TYR A 624 -11.14 5.78 -14.02
CA TYR A 624 -11.60 5.51 -12.67
C TYR A 624 -11.43 6.71 -11.75
N LYS A 625 -10.35 7.49 -11.88
CA LYS A 625 -10.18 8.74 -11.13
C LYS A 625 -11.33 9.72 -11.37
N GLN A 626 -11.72 9.93 -12.62
CA GLN A 626 -12.83 10.82 -12.97
C GLN A 626 -14.18 10.29 -12.48
N MET A 627 -14.44 8.98 -12.62
CA MET A 627 -15.65 8.36 -12.09
C MET A 627 -15.74 8.50 -10.56
N VAL A 628 -14.60 8.46 -9.87
CA VAL A 628 -14.51 8.67 -8.42
C VAL A 628 -14.78 10.13 -8.05
N ILE A 629 -14.36 11.10 -8.87
CA ILE A 629 -14.77 12.50 -8.74
C ILE A 629 -16.29 12.64 -8.91
N CYS A 630 -16.87 12.02 -9.95
CA CYS A 630 -18.32 11.96 -10.12
C CYS A 630 -19.03 11.27 -8.93
N GLY A 631 -18.34 10.37 -8.23
CA GLY A 631 -18.80 9.73 -6.99
C GLY A 631 -18.74 10.62 -5.74
N GLY A 632 -18.26 11.86 -5.84
CA GLY A 632 -18.28 12.85 -4.77
C GLY A 632 -17.09 12.81 -3.80
N LEU A 633 -15.95 12.18 -4.17
CA LEU A 633 -14.75 12.19 -3.32
C LEU A 633 -13.93 13.49 -3.41
N GLY A 634 -14.21 14.39 -4.35
CA GLY A 634 -13.65 15.73 -4.45
C GLY A 634 -12.18 15.81 -4.85
N ARG A 635 -11.27 15.15 -4.11
CA ARG A 635 -9.82 15.15 -4.34
C ARG A 635 -9.27 13.76 -4.11
N VAL A 636 -8.71 13.14 -5.15
CA VAL A 636 -8.22 11.76 -5.07
C VAL A 636 -6.84 11.60 -5.70
N PHE A 637 -6.08 10.64 -5.18
CA PHE A 637 -4.81 10.24 -5.78
C PHE A 637 -4.67 8.72 -5.78
N GLU A 638 -3.87 8.21 -6.70
CA GLU A 638 -3.50 6.81 -6.77
C GLU A 638 -1.99 6.68 -7.00
N VAL A 639 -1.39 5.69 -6.34
CA VAL A 639 -0.01 5.26 -6.62
C VAL A 639 -0.07 3.78 -6.94
N GLY A 640 0.13 3.43 -8.21
CA GLY A 640 -0.09 2.07 -8.70
C GLY A 640 0.56 1.79 -10.05
N PRO A 641 0.52 0.53 -10.50
CA PRO A 641 1.13 0.15 -11.77
C PRO A 641 0.35 0.72 -12.96
N VAL A 642 1.10 1.12 -13.98
CA VAL A 642 0.63 1.64 -15.26
C VAL A 642 1.30 0.86 -16.40
N PHE A 643 0.51 0.48 -17.41
CA PHE A 643 0.95 -0.41 -18.47
C PHE A 643 0.97 0.28 -19.84
N ARG A 644 2.07 0.12 -20.58
CA ARG A 644 2.27 0.71 -21.92
C ARG A 644 2.68 -0.40 -22.88
N ALA A 645 1.81 -0.74 -23.82
CA ALA A 645 2.05 -1.87 -24.73
C ALA A 645 2.69 -1.43 -26.06
N GLU A 646 3.08 -0.16 -26.18
CA GLU A 646 3.84 0.33 -27.32
C GLU A 646 5.19 -0.39 -27.40
N ASN A 647 5.58 -0.83 -28.60
CA ASN A 647 6.88 -1.46 -28.84
C ASN A 647 8.01 -0.40 -28.90
N SER A 648 8.19 0.32 -27.80
CA SER A 648 9.15 1.42 -27.67
C SER A 648 10.32 0.99 -26.79
N ASN A 649 11.48 0.75 -27.41
CA ASN A 649 12.70 0.38 -26.70
C ASN A 649 13.66 1.58 -26.62
N THR A 650 13.34 2.56 -25.79
CA THR A 650 14.21 3.72 -25.54
C THR A 650 14.80 3.69 -24.14
N HIS A 651 15.67 4.63 -23.82
CA HIS A 651 16.20 4.82 -22.47
C HIS A 651 15.18 5.42 -21.49
N ARG A 652 14.00 5.82 -21.96
CA ARG A 652 12.98 6.56 -21.17
C ARG A 652 11.64 5.84 -21.02
N HIS A 653 11.44 4.75 -21.76
CA HIS A 653 10.17 4.03 -21.77
C HIS A 653 10.30 2.64 -21.12
N LEU A 654 9.22 2.23 -20.46
CA LEU A 654 9.02 0.90 -19.89
C LEU A 654 7.61 0.44 -20.28
N CYS A 655 7.41 -0.88 -20.32
CA CYS A 655 6.08 -1.47 -20.53
C CYS A 655 5.24 -1.50 -19.25
N GLU A 656 5.89 -1.46 -18.09
CA GLU A 656 5.27 -1.38 -16.77
C GLU A 656 6.08 -0.39 -15.93
N PHE A 657 5.39 0.58 -15.33
CA PHE A 657 5.99 1.57 -14.44
C PHE A 657 5.00 1.98 -13.35
N VAL A 658 5.45 2.71 -12.33
CA VAL A 658 4.58 3.17 -11.23
C VAL A 658 4.09 4.59 -11.53
N GLY A 659 2.77 4.73 -11.67
CA GLY A 659 2.09 6.02 -11.80
C GLY A 659 1.88 6.69 -10.44
N LEU A 660 2.04 8.01 -10.44
CA LEU A 660 1.65 8.94 -9.37
C LEU A 660 0.54 9.83 -9.94
N ASP A 661 -0.70 9.44 -9.71
CA ASP A 661 -1.85 10.06 -10.35
C ASP A 661 -2.68 10.85 -9.34
N ALA A 662 -3.15 12.03 -9.73
CA ALA A 662 -4.06 12.85 -8.94
C ALA A 662 -5.20 13.40 -9.81
N GLU A 663 -6.36 13.59 -9.20
CA GLU A 663 -7.53 14.23 -9.79
C GLU A 663 -8.27 15.03 -8.71
N MET A 664 -8.76 16.21 -9.06
CA MET A 664 -9.49 17.08 -8.14
C MET A 664 -10.58 17.88 -8.84
N GLU A 665 -11.63 18.19 -8.10
CA GLU A 665 -12.60 19.23 -8.44
C GLU A 665 -11.90 20.58 -8.63
N ILE A 666 -12.36 21.34 -9.61
CA ILE A 666 -11.94 22.70 -9.92
C ILE A 666 -13.08 23.62 -9.54
N GLU A 667 -12.79 24.64 -8.74
CA GLU A 667 -13.80 25.60 -8.30
C GLU A 667 -13.98 26.71 -9.34
N GLU A 668 -12.90 27.32 -9.83
CA GLU A 668 -12.93 28.45 -10.76
C GLU A 668 -12.09 28.23 -12.02
N HIS A 669 -10.83 27.79 -11.87
CA HIS A 669 -9.90 27.69 -13.00
C HIS A 669 -8.94 26.50 -12.88
N TYR A 670 -8.59 25.89 -14.01
CA TYR A 670 -7.70 24.71 -14.02
C TYR A 670 -6.27 25.00 -13.53
N ASP A 671 -5.91 26.28 -13.40
CA ASP A 671 -4.68 26.73 -12.74
C ASP A 671 -4.58 26.19 -11.32
N GLU A 672 -5.70 25.96 -10.63
CA GLU A 672 -5.72 25.33 -9.30
C GLU A 672 -5.01 23.96 -9.30
N VAL A 673 -5.12 23.19 -10.39
CA VAL A 673 -4.44 21.90 -10.56
C VAL A 673 -2.94 22.12 -10.75
N MET A 674 -2.55 23.09 -11.57
CA MET A 674 -1.15 23.45 -11.77
C MET A 674 -0.50 24.06 -10.51
N ASP A 675 -1.28 24.73 -9.66
CA ASP A 675 -0.84 25.26 -8.37
C ASP A 675 -0.55 24.12 -7.38
N VAL A 676 -1.33 23.05 -7.41
CA VAL A 676 -1.06 21.82 -6.64
C VAL A 676 0.23 21.17 -7.12
N VAL A 677 0.46 21.09 -8.43
CA VAL A 677 1.71 20.57 -9.01
C VAL A 677 2.92 21.39 -8.56
N ASP A 678 2.85 22.73 -8.68
CA ASP A 678 3.90 23.66 -8.23
C ASP A 678 4.27 23.40 -6.76
N ARG A 679 3.30 23.46 -5.86
CA ARG A 679 3.52 23.24 -4.43
C ARG A 679 4.06 21.83 -4.12
N LEU A 680 3.52 20.81 -4.78
CA LEU A 680 3.90 19.40 -4.57
C LEU A 680 5.38 19.18 -4.90
N PHE A 681 5.81 19.56 -6.10
CA PHE A 681 7.17 19.26 -6.55
C PHE A 681 8.22 20.13 -5.88
N VAL A 682 7.95 21.42 -5.65
CA VAL A 682 8.86 22.29 -4.91
C VAL A 682 9.07 21.75 -3.49
N THR A 683 7.99 21.37 -2.78
CA THR A 683 8.08 20.77 -1.44
C THR A 683 8.85 19.44 -1.47
N MET A 684 8.61 18.62 -2.49
CA MET A 684 9.29 17.33 -2.66
C MET A 684 10.79 17.51 -2.88
N PHE A 685 11.20 18.41 -3.77
CA PHE A 685 12.62 18.67 -4.05
C PHE A 685 13.34 19.24 -2.83
N ASP A 686 12.72 20.17 -2.10
CA ASP A 686 13.27 20.70 -0.85
C ASP A 686 13.49 19.59 0.17
N TYR A 687 12.48 18.73 0.37
CA TYR A 687 12.60 17.60 1.28
C TYR A 687 13.76 16.66 0.91
N LEU A 688 13.86 16.28 -0.37
CA LEU A 688 14.93 15.39 -0.84
C LEU A 688 16.32 16.01 -0.63
N ASN A 689 16.49 17.29 -0.96
CA ASN A 689 17.75 18.01 -0.81
C ASN A 689 18.17 18.17 0.66
N GLU A 690 17.20 18.37 1.56
CA GLU A 690 17.46 18.56 2.99
C GLU A 690 17.69 17.24 3.73
N ASN A 691 16.92 16.20 3.41
CA ASN A 691 16.81 14.97 4.22
C ASN A 691 17.49 13.75 3.61
N CYS A 692 17.82 13.75 2.31
CA CYS A 692 18.37 12.59 1.61
C CYS A 692 19.82 12.78 1.15
N LYS A 693 20.59 13.66 1.81
CA LYS A 693 21.96 14.02 1.39
C LYS A 693 22.87 12.82 1.19
N LYS A 694 22.84 11.85 2.11
CA LYS A 694 23.69 10.66 2.05
C LYS A 694 23.32 9.74 0.88
N GLU A 695 22.03 9.62 0.57
CA GLU A 695 21.54 8.92 -0.61
C GLU A 695 21.99 9.64 -1.88
N LEU A 696 21.82 10.96 -1.97
CA LEU A 696 22.25 11.76 -3.11
C LEU A 696 23.77 11.67 -3.34
N GLU A 697 24.57 11.75 -2.28
CA GLU A 697 26.03 11.56 -2.33
C GLU A 697 26.43 10.17 -2.84
N ALA A 698 25.69 9.13 -2.45
CA ALA A 698 25.97 7.76 -2.90
C ALA A 698 25.60 7.55 -4.38
N ILE A 699 24.57 8.23 -4.88
CA ILE A 699 24.24 8.27 -6.31
C ILE A 699 25.29 9.05 -7.07
N ASP A 700 25.60 10.28 -6.64
CA ASP A 700 26.56 11.19 -7.27
C ASP A 700 27.96 10.57 -7.41
N ARG A 701 28.40 9.80 -6.40
CA ARG A 701 29.68 9.08 -6.46
C ARG A 701 29.78 8.12 -7.66
N GLN A 702 28.67 7.46 -8.02
CA GLN A 702 28.65 6.51 -9.13
C GLN A 702 28.20 7.17 -10.45
N TYR A 703 27.22 8.05 -10.38
CA TYR A 703 26.63 8.78 -11.49
C TYR A 703 26.67 10.27 -11.16
N PRO A 704 27.79 10.96 -11.43
CA PRO A 704 27.90 12.36 -11.07
C PRO A 704 26.81 13.21 -11.74
N PHE A 705 26.13 14.04 -10.95
CA PHE A 705 25.05 14.89 -11.45
C PHE A 705 25.05 16.25 -10.74
N GLU A 706 24.63 17.29 -11.48
CA GLU A 706 24.43 18.60 -10.89
C GLU A 706 23.10 18.65 -10.14
N PRO A 707 23.03 19.24 -8.93
CA PRO A 707 21.76 19.43 -8.23
C PRO A 707 20.72 20.14 -9.11
N LEU A 708 19.47 19.66 -9.07
CA LEU A 708 18.38 20.22 -9.87
C LEU A 708 18.16 21.69 -9.52
N LYS A 709 18.15 22.58 -10.53
CA LYS A 709 17.79 24.00 -10.34
C LYS A 709 16.30 24.22 -10.58
N TYR A 710 15.63 24.83 -9.61
CA TYR A 710 14.19 25.12 -9.69
C TYR A 710 13.85 26.42 -8.94
N LEU A 711 12.79 27.09 -9.39
CA LEU A 711 12.28 28.31 -8.77
C LEU A 711 11.35 27.98 -7.59
N ARG A 712 11.19 28.92 -6.65
CA ARG A 712 10.22 28.80 -5.54
C ARG A 712 8.77 28.83 -6.01
N LYS A 713 8.53 29.60 -7.08
CA LYS A 713 7.28 29.58 -7.85
C LYS A 713 7.63 29.05 -9.23
N THR A 714 7.06 27.91 -9.59
CA THR A 714 7.38 27.24 -10.85
C THR A 714 7.05 28.12 -12.04
N LEU A 715 7.98 28.19 -12.99
CA LEU A 715 7.80 28.92 -14.24
C LEU A 715 6.65 28.30 -15.04
N ARG A 716 5.73 29.12 -15.51
CA ARG A 716 4.68 28.73 -16.46
C ARG A 716 4.91 29.44 -17.77
N LEU A 717 4.93 28.69 -18.85
CA LEU A 717 4.97 29.20 -20.22
C LEU A 717 3.78 28.63 -20.99
N THR A 718 3.19 29.41 -21.87
CA THR A 718 2.22 28.89 -22.83
C THR A 718 2.96 28.10 -23.92
N PHE A 719 2.29 27.13 -24.52
CA PHE A 719 2.81 26.36 -25.66
C PHE A 719 3.30 27.28 -26.78
N LYS A 720 2.53 28.35 -27.04
CA LYS A 720 2.86 29.37 -28.02
C LYS A 720 4.19 30.07 -27.71
N GLU A 721 4.41 30.51 -26.47
CA GLU A 721 5.69 31.10 -26.06
C GLU A 721 6.84 30.09 -26.19
N GLY A 722 6.60 28.81 -25.87
CA GLY A 722 7.59 27.75 -26.05
C GLY A 722 7.99 27.55 -27.52
N VAL A 723 7.01 27.55 -28.43
CA VAL A 723 7.26 27.48 -29.89
C VAL A 723 7.98 28.73 -30.39
N GLU A 724 7.63 29.92 -29.90
CA GLU A 724 8.31 31.17 -30.25
C GLU A 724 9.79 31.13 -29.83
N MET A 725 10.10 30.67 -28.62
CA MET A 725 11.48 30.46 -28.16
C MET A 725 12.26 29.48 -29.05
N LEU A 726 11.62 28.40 -29.51
CA LEU A 726 12.25 27.42 -30.40
C LEU A 726 12.52 28.01 -31.80
N LYS A 727 11.59 28.80 -32.33
CA LYS A 727 11.74 29.50 -33.61
C LYS A 727 12.85 30.55 -33.56
N GLU A 728 12.93 31.32 -32.48
CA GLU A 728 14.03 32.28 -32.25
C GLU A 728 15.39 31.59 -32.18
N ALA A 729 15.43 30.36 -31.68
CA ALA A 729 16.62 29.51 -31.64
C ALA A 729 16.93 28.81 -32.98
N GLY A 730 16.15 29.06 -34.03
CA GLY A 730 16.35 28.53 -35.38
C GLY A 730 15.77 27.14 -35.65
N LEU A 731 14.87 26.64 -34.80
CA LEU A 731 14.17 25.36 -35.04
C LEU A 731 12.83 25.61 -35.75
N GLU A 732 12.60 24.87 -36.82
CA GLU A 732 11.26 24.79 -37.44
C GLU A 732 10.38 23.82 -36.63
N VAL A 733 9.32 24.37 -36.04
CA VAL A 733 8.34 23.62 -35.26
C VAL A 733 6.95 24.01 -35.72
N ASP A 734 6.10 23.01 -35.94
CA ASP A 734 4.68 23.23 -36.24
C ASP A 734 4.00 23.93 -35.04
N PRO A 735 3.41 25.12 -35.22
CA PRO A 735 2.73 25.85 -34.14
C PRO A 735 1.57 25.11 -33.48
N PHE A 736 1.00 24.10 -34.17
CA PHE A 736 -0.11 23.30 -33.68
C PHE A 736 0.22 21.81 -33.56
N GLY A 737 1.45 21.43 -33.89
CA GLY A 737 1.96 20.07 -33.78
C GLY A 737 2.47 19.76 -32.38
N ASP A 738 2.75 18.48 -32.14
CA ASP A 738 3.33 18.03 -30.87
C ASP A 738 4.85 18.28 -30.83
N LEU A 739 5.41 18.47 -29.63
CA LEU A 739 6.85 18.64 -29.48
C LEU A 739 7.54 17.29 -29.49
N ASN A 740 8.41 17.07 -30.48
CA ASN A 740 9.28 15.91 -30.45
C ASN A 740 10.36 16.06 -29.37
N THR A 741 11.03 14.95 -29.04
CA THR A 741 12.04 14.88 -27.97
C THR A 741 13.23 15.83 -28.15
N GLU A 742 13.64 16.12 -29.38
CA GLU A 742 14.72 17.07 -29.64
C GLU A 742 14.28 18.50 -29.32
N SER A 743 13.07 18.87 -29.75
CA SER A 743 12.44 20.15 -29.45
C SER A 743 12.22 20.34 -27.94
N GLU A 744 11.75 19.32 -27.22
CA GLU A 744 11.60 19.36 -25.75
C GLU A 744 12.93 19.65 -25.06
N ARG A 745 13.99 18.91 -25.42
CA ARG A 745 15.33 19.07 -24.83
C ARG A 745 15.92 20.43 -25.15
N LYS A 746 15.73 20.91 -26.38
CA LYS A 746 16.19 22.24 -26.80
C LYS A 746 15.45 23.33 -26.05
N LEU A 747 14.13 23.22 -25.91
CA LEU A 747 13.31 24.16 -25.14
C LEU A 747 13.75 24.18 -23.67
N GLY A 748 13.98 23.01 -23.06
CA GLY A 748 14.48 22.93 -21.69
C GLY A 748 15.81 23.66 -21.49
N ARG A 749 16.74 23.57 -22.45
CA ARG A 749 18.00 24.35 -22.43
C ARG A 749 17.75 25.85 -22.54
N LEU A 750 16.89 26.28 -23.47
CA LEU A 750 16.56 27.70 -23.63
C LEU A 750 15.89 28.28 -22.37
N VAL A 751 15.01 27.50 -21.74
CA VAL A 751 14.37 27.86 -20.47
C VAL A 751 15.41 27.99 -19.36
N PHE A 752 16.36 27.05 -19.28
CA PHE A 752 17.44 27.12 -18.30
C PHE A 752 18.33 28.35 -18.52
N ASP A 753 18.76 28.61 -19.76
CA ASP A 753 19.64 29.73 -20.09
C ASP A 753 18.97 31.08 -19.81
N LYS A 754 17.65 31.19 -20.05
CA LYS A 754 16.90 32.44 -19.89
C LYS A 754 16.38 32.68 -18.46
N TYR A 755 15.91 31.64 -17.78
CA TYR A 755 15.20 31.74 -16.50
C TYR A 755 15.92 31.07 -15.32
N GLY A 756 17.01 30.34 -15.57
CA GLY A 756 17.81 29.69 -14.53
C GLY A 756 17.12 28.49 -13.86
N THR A 757 16.14 27.87 -14.52
CA THR A 757 15.35 26.74 -13.99
C THR A 757 15.34 25.56 -14.94
N GLU A 758 15.42 24.35 -14.37
CA GLU A 758 15.27 23.08 -15.07
C GLU A 758 13.87 22.46 -14.83
N PHE A 759 13.05 23.10 -13.99
CA PHE A 759 11.67 22.70 -13.70
C PHE A 759 10.70 23.80 -14.14
N TYR A 760 9.78 23.45 -15.04
CA TYR A 760 8.78 24.39 -15.58
C TYR A 760 7.53 23.65 -16.08
N ILE A 761 6.44 24.40 -16.23
CA ILE A 761 5.16 23.95 -16.76
C ILE A 761 4.94 24.62 -18.13
N LEU A 762 4.62 23.83 -19.15
CA LEU A 762 4.15 24.31 -20.44
C LEU A 762 2.64 24.07 -20.52
N HIS A 763 1.82 25.10 -20.68
CA HIS A 763 0.36 24.99 -20.68
C HIS A 763 -0.28 25.56 -21.96
N ARG A 764 -1.58 25.33 -22.14
CA ARG A 764 -2.31 25.68 -23.37
C ARG A 764 -1.76 24.96 -24.60
N TYR A 765 -1.69 23.63 -24.54
CA TYR A 765 -1.31 22.82 -25.71
C TYR A 765 -2.41 22.86 -26.80
N PRO A 766 -2.04 22.69 -28.09
CA PRO A 766 -3.00 22.54 -29.18
C PRO A 766 -3.98 21.41 -28.90
N LEU A 767 -5.28 21.63 -29.09
CA LEU A 767 -6.31 20.64 -28.79
C LEU A 767 -6.18 19.37 -29.65
N ALA A 768 -5.66 19.52 -30.87
CA ALA A 768 -5.50 18.43 -31.85
C ALA A 768 -4.54 17.34 -31.40
N VAL A 769 -3.56 17.65 -30.55
CA VAL A 769 -2.55 16.69 -30.07
C VAL A 769 -2.90 16.10 -28.70
N ARG A 770 -4.03 16.50 -28.11
CA ARG A 770 -4.44 16.07 -26.76
C ARG A 770 -5.59 15.06 -26.83
N PRO A 771 -5.72 14.17 -25.84
CA PRO A 771 -6.78 13.16 -25.83
C PRO A 771 -8.19 13.77 -25.85
N PHE A 772 -9.16 13.01 -26.32
CA PHE A 772 -10.55 13.43 -26.53
C PHE A 772 -11.21 14.03 -25.27
N TYR A 773 -10.84 13.57 -24.07
CA TYR A 773 -11.37 14.02 -22.79
C TYR A 773 -10.85 15.39 -22.34
N THR A 774 -9.97 16.03 -23.11
CA THR A 774 -9.33 17.31 -22.76
C THR A 774 -10.27 18.48 -23.03
N MET A 775 -10.46 19.36 -22.04
CA MET A 775 -11.29 20.56 -22.18
C MET A 775 -10.68 21.55 -23.19
N PRO A 776 -11.42 22.00 -24.23
CA PRO A 776 -10.99 23.07 -25.12
C PRO A 776 -10.81 24.41 -24.38
N CYS A 777 -9.92 25.27 -24.87
CA CYS A 777 -9.74 26.59 -24.29
C CYS A 777 -10.96 27.48 -24.62
N PRO A 778 -11.45 28.31 -23.68
CA PRO A 778 -12.63 29.14 -23.92
C PRO A 778 -12.37 30.34 -24.85
N ASP A 779 -11.13 30.84 -24.88
CA ASP A 779 -10.71 32.00 -25.67
C ASP A 779 -10.20 31.62 -27.07
N ASP A 780 -9.57 30.47 -27.23
CA ASP A 780 -9.14 29.94 -28.53
C ASP A 780 -9.37 28.42 -28.64
N PRO A 781 -10.33 27.96 -29.48
CA PRO A 781 -10.65 26.54 -29.61
C PRO A 781 -9.56 25.71 -30.29
N ALA A 782 -8.54 26.32 -30.89
CA ALA A 782 -7.36 25.60 -31.38
C ALA A 782 -6.49 25.08 -30.22
N TYR A 783 -6.59 25.67 -29.03
CA TYR A 783 -5.87 25.28 -27.83
C TYR A 783 -6.78 24.57 -26.82
N SER A 784 -6.16 24.05 -25.77
CA SER A 784 -6.84 23.29 -24.73
C SER A 784 -6.38 23.68 -23.33
N ASN A 785 -7.21 23.43 -22.32
CA ASN A 785 -6.86 23.61 -20.91
C ASN A 785 -6.02 22.43 -20.41
N SER A 786 -4.87 22.23 -21.04
CA SER A 786 -3.93 21.17 -20.74
C SER A 786 -2.52 21.69 -20.54
N PHE A 787 -1.71 20.90 -19.86
CA PHE A 787 -0.35 21.26 -19.51
C PHE A 787 0.54 20.03 -19.38
N ASP A 788 1.81 20.21 -19.67
CA ASP A 788 2.87 19.24 -19.39
C ASP A 788 3.91 19.88 -18.46
N VAL A 789 4.58 19.06 -17.67
CA VAL A 789 5.60 19.52 -16.71
C VAL A 789 6.92 18.86 -17.06
N PHE A 790 7.98 19.66 -17.05
CA PHE A 790 9.30 19.24 -17.51
C PHE A 790 10.32 19.29 -16.38
N ILE A 791 11.18 18.27 -16.32
CA ILE A 791 12.44 18.30 -15.56
C ILE A 791 13.58 18.10 -16.56
N ARG A 792 14.55 19.01 -16.60
CA ARG A 792 15.72 18.95 -17.50
C ARG A 792 15.36 18.80 -18.99
N GLY A 793 14.27 19.45 -19.40
CA GLY A 793 13.77 19.39 -20.78
C GLY A 793 13.17 18.04 -21.18
N GLU A 794 12.77 17.21 -20.21
CA GLU A 794 12.02 15.99 -20.46
C GLU A 794 10.71 15.98 -19.65
N GLU A 795 9.62 15.60 -20.30
CA GLU A 795 8.29 15.52 -19.69
C GLU A 795 8.26 14.55 -18.49
N ILE A 796 7.67 14.95 -17.37
CA ILE A 796 7.38 14.06 -16.23
C ILE A 796 5.90 13.90 -15.94
N ILE A 797 5.09 14.86 -16.39
CA ILE A 797 3.65 14.91 -16.19
C ILE A 797 2.99 15.32 -17.48
N SER A 798 1.88 14.66 -17.78
CA SER A 798 0.81 15.22 -18.60
C SER A 798 -0.46 15.40 -17.80
N GLY A 799 -1.07 16.57 -17.89
CA GLY A 799 -2.27 16.96 -17.14
C GLY A 799 -3.23 17.82 -17.95
N ALA A 800 -4.48 17.88 -17.50
CA ALA A 800 -5.48 18.78 -18.07
C ALA A 800 -6.71 18.93 -17.18
N GLN A 801 -7.47 19.99 -17.45
CA GLN A 801 -8.91 20.00 -17.17
C GLN A 801 -9.61 18.97 -18.08
N ARG A 802 -10.53 18.21 -17.48
CA ARG A 802 -11.31 17.20 -18.19
C ARG A 802 -12.70 17.72 -18.55
N ILE A 803 -13.26 17.18 -19.63
CA ILE A 803 -14.63 17.47 -20.04
C ILE A 803 -15.59 16.75 -19.09
N HIS A 804 -16.36 17.52 -18.32
CA HIS A 804 -17.39 17.03 -17.40
C HIS A 804 -18.81 17.08 -18.00
N ILE A 805 -18.95 17.61 -19.22
CA ILE A 805 -20.24 17.74 -19.94
C ILE A 805 -20.38 16.53 -20.88
N PRO A 806 -21.35 15.62 -20.65
CA PRO A 806 -21.48 14.38 -21.41
C PRO A 806 -21.60 14.57 -22.93
N GLU A 807 -22.36 15.59 -23.36
CA GLU A 807 -22.61 15.86 -24.78
C GLU A 807 -21.32 16.31 -25.48
N LEU A 808 -20.57 17.22 -24.85
CA LEU A 808 -19.28 17.67 -25.36
C LEU A 808 -18.27 16.51 -25.38
N LEU A 809 -18.22 15.71 -24.31
CA LEU A 809 -17.34 14.54 -24.21
C LEU A 809 -17.63 13.52 -25.31
N THR A 810 -18.92 13.27 -25.60
CA THR A 810 -19.36 12.38 -26.69
C THR A 810 -18.91 12.92 -28.03
N SER A 811 -19.19 14.20 -28.33
CA SER A 811 -18.81 14.82 -29.60
C SER A 811 -17.29 14.81 -29.84
N ARG A 812 -16.49 14.98 -28.78
CA ARG A 812 -15.03 14.92 -28.84
C ARG A 812 -14.53 13.50 -29.04
N ALA A 813 -15.13 12.51 -28.38
CA ALA A 813 -14.82 11.10 -28.59
C ALA A 813 -15.04 10.71 -30.06
N GLU A 814 -16.18 11.08 -30.63
CA GLU A 814 -16.51 10.83 -32.04
C GLU A 814 -15.52 11.54 -32.98
N ALA A 815 -15.20 12.82 -32.72
CA ALA A 815 -14.23 13.58 -33.51
C ALA A 815 -12.81 12.98 -33.47
N CYS A 816 -12.45 12.29 -32.39
CA CYS A 816 -11.19 11.57 -32.23
C CYS A 816 -11.26 10.11 -32.73
N GLY A 817 -12.38 9.69 -33.34
CA GLY A 817 -12.54 8.33 -33.89
C GLY A 817 -12.75 7.24 -32.83
N ILE A 818 -13.20 7.60 -31.63
CA ILE A 818 -13.47 6.65 -30.55
C ILE A 818 -14.94 6.21 -30.64
N ASP A 819 -15.18 4.90 -30.67
CA ASP A 819 -16.52 4.35 -30.61
C ASP A 819 -17.13 4.57 -29.23
N VAL A 820 -18.11 5.47 -29.15
CA VAL A 820 -18.85 5.85 -27.94
C VAL A 820 -19.41 4.64 -27.20
N LYS A 821 -19.77 3.56 -27.90
CA LYS A 821 -20.28 2.33 -27.26
C LYS A 821 -19.25 1.66 -26.37
N THR A 822 -17.96 1.78 -26.70
CA THR A 822 -16.88 1.16 -25.93
C THR A 822 -16.60 1.89 -24.61
N ILE A 823 -17.00 3.16 -24.51
CA ILE A 823 -16.78 4.03 -23.35
C ILE A 823 -18.09 4.54 -22.75
N SER A 824 -19.24 3.90 -23.07
CA SER A 824 -20.56 4.39 -22.65
C SER A 824 -20.68 4.46 -21.13
N THR A 825 -20.21 3.43 -20.41
CA THR A 825 -20.21 3.42 -18.93
C THR A 825 -19.41 4.57 -18.34
N TYR A 826 -18.32 4.97 -18.99
CA TYR A 826 -17.52 6.12 -18.58
C TYR A 826 -18.29 7.43 -18.83
N ILE A 827 -18.84 7.63 -20.03
CA ILE A 827 -19.65 8.82 -20.38
C ILE A 827 -20.88 8.95 -19.48
N ASP A 828 -21.56 7.83 -19.20
CA ASP A 828 -22.78 7.80 -18.39
C ASP A 828 -22.50 8.20 -16.94
N SER A 829 -21.28 7.99 -16.43
CA SER A 829 -20.89 8.48 -15.10
C SER A 829 -20.96 10.00 -14.97
N PHE A 830 -20.85 10.76 -16.06
CA PHE A 830 -20.94 12.22 -16.05
C PHE A 830 -22.38 12.74 -16.13
N ARG A 831 -23.36 11.89 -16.49
CA ARG A 831 -24.78 12.28 -16.62
C ARG A 831 -25.46 12.48 -15.28
N CYS A 832 -24.90 11.89 -14.22
CA CYS A 832 -25.39 12.00 -12.84
C CYS A 832 -24.90 13.27 -12.12
N GLY A 833 -24.53 14.32 -12.87
CA GLY A 833 -23.91 15.52 -12.32
C GLY A 833 -22.41 15.30 -12.05
N ALA A 834 -21.56 15.86 -12.92
CA ALA A 834 -20.11 15.84 -12.75
C ALA A 834 -19.55 17.25 -12.52
N PRO A 835 -18.75 17.48 -11.46
CA PRO A 835 -18.16 18.78 -11.23
C PRO A 835 -17.08 19.06 -12.29
N PRO A 836 -16.74 20.32 -12.59
CA PRO A 836 -15.49 20.64 -13.27
C PRO A 836 -14.33 20.02 -12.50
N HIS A 837 -13.43 19.36 -13.20
CA HIS A 837 -12.30 18.69 -12.57
C HIS A 837 -11.12 18.61 -13.52
N GLY A 838 -9.96 18.39 -12.93
CA GLY A 838 -8.72 18.18 -13.66
C GLY A 838 -7.73 17.40 -12.82
N GLY A 839 -6.69 16.94 -13.50
CA GLY A 839 -5.73 16.06 -12.87
C GLY A 839 -4.47 15.93 -13.69
N PHE A 840 -3.57 15.12 -13.15
CA PHE A 840 -2.28 14.83 -13.75
C PHE A 840 -1.87 13.39 -13.40
N GLY A 841 -0.97 12.85 -14.20
CA GLY A 841 -0.26 11.61 -13.91
C GLY A 841 1.24 11.82 -14.10
N ALA A 842 2.05 11.35 -13.16
CA ALA A 842 3.50 11.37 -13.24
C ALA A 842 4.08 9.96 -13.22
N GLY A 843 5.14 9.70 -13.98
CA GLY A 843 5.90 8.46 -13.88
C GLY A 843 6.92 8.53 -12.75
N LEU A 844 6.78 7.71 -11.71
CA LEU A 844 7.67 7.69 -10.55
C LEU A 844 9.14 7.52 -10.95
N GLU A 845 9.42 6.53 -11.80
CA GLU A 845 10.76 6.21 -12.26
C GLU A 845 11.37 7.37 -13.03
N ARG A 846 10.56 8.12 -13.79
CA ARG A 846 10.98 9.26 -14.60
C ARG A 846 11.30 10.48 -13.74
N VAL A 847 10.47 10.75 -12.72
CA VAL A 847 10.76 11.81 -11.73
C VAL A 847 12.11 11.56 -11.04
N VAL A 848 12.33 10.35 -10.53
CA VAL A 848 13.60 10.00 -9.85
C VAL A 848 14.78 10.05 -10.82
N MET A 849 14.59 9.57 -12.05
CA MET A 849 15.63 9.55 -13.08
C MET A 849 16.13 10.97 -13.36
N LEU A 850 15.21 11.90 -13.63
CA LEU A 850 15.55 13.26 -14.02
C LEU A 850 16.01 14.12 -12.82
N PHE A 851 15.44 13.90 -11.63
CA PHE A 851 15.92 14.55 -10.40
C PHE A 851 17.40 14.22 -10.13
N CYS A 852 17.76 12.94 -10.20
CA CYS A 852 19.13 12.46 -10.00
C CYS A 852 20.01 12.51 -11.26
N GLY A 853 19.57 13.14 -12.34
CA GLY A 853 20.36 13.27 -13.58
C GLY A 853 20.79 11.94 -14.22
N LEU A 854 20.01 10.88 -14.04
CA LEU A 854 20.28 9.56 -14.60
C LEU A 854 19.87 9.48 -16.07
N ASP A 855 20.62 8.73 -16.87
CA ASP A 855 20.50 8.62 -18.32
C ASP A 855 19.53 7.53 -18.82
N ASN A 856 19.03 6.67 -17.92
CA ASN A 856 18.23 5.51 -18.30
C ASN A 856 17.24 5.11 -17.21
N ILE A 857 15.96 5.03 -17.56
CA ILE A 857 14.83 4.74 -16.65
C ILE A 857 14.96 3.36 -16.00
N ARG A 858 15.68 2.43 -16.63
CA ARG A 858 15.93 1.09 -16.05
C ARG A 858 16.79 1.16 -14.78
N LYS A 859 17.56 2.24 -14.58
CA LYS A 859 18.32 2.47 -13.34
C LYS A 859 17.38 2.82 -12.17
N THR A 860 16.23 3.41 -12.46
CA THR A 860 15.22 3.80 -11.46
C THR A 860 14.04 2.85 -11.37
N SER A 861 13.96 1.80 -12.20
CA SER A 861 13.02 0.69 -12.00
C SER A 861 13.69 -0.47 -11.26
N LEU A 862 13.06 -0.99 -10.19
CA LEU A 862 13.61 -2.11 -9.40
C LEU A 862 13.85 -3.34 -10.29
N PHE A 863 12.81 -3.74 -11.01
CA PHE A 863 12.81 -4.85 -11.96
C PHE A 863 12.18 -4.36 -13.27
N PRO A 864 12.98 -3.76 -14.16
CA PRO A 864 12.43 -3.14 -15.37
C PRO A 864 11.73 -4.16 -16.26
N ARG A 865 10.61 -3.71 -16.84
CA ARG A 865 9.87 -4.41 -17.90
C ARG A 865 9.88 -3.55 -19.15
N ASP A 866 10.37 -4.13 -20.23
CA ASP A 866 10.43 -3.50 -21.54
C ASP A 866 10.13 -4.58 -22.62
N PRO A 867 10.00 -4.23 -23.91
CA PRO A 867 9.63 -5.20 -24.95
C PRO A 867 10.54 -6.43 -25.06
N HIS A 868 11.76 -6.38 -24.52
CA HIS A 868 12.75 -7.46 -24.59
C HIS A 868 13.09 -8.07 -23.23
N ARG A 869 12.55 -7.53 -22.12
CA ARG A 869 12.87 -7.96 -20.76
C ARG A 869 11.62 -8.28 -19.94
N LEU A 870 11.42 -9.57 -19.69
CA LEU A 870 10.36 -10.11 -18.82
C LEU A 870 10.92 -10.79 -17.54
N SER A 871 12.23 -11.01 -17.47
CA SER A 871 12.91 -11.64 -16.32
C SER A 871 14.26 -10.96 -16.06
N PRO A 872 14.78 -11.01 -14.81
CA PRO A 872 14.09 -11.30 -13.55
C PRO A 872 13.06 -10.22 -13.17
#